data_AF-A0A7W0VB03-F1
#
_entry.id   AF-A0A7W0VB03-F1
#
_cell.length_a   1.000
_cell.length_b   1.000
_cell.length_c   1.000
_cell.angle_alpha   90.00
_cell.angle_beta   90.00
_cell.angle_gamma   90.00
#
_symmetry.space_group_name_H-M   'P 1'
#
loop_
_entity.id
_entity.type
_entity.pdbx_description
1 polymer ?
#
loop_
_entity_poly.entity_id
_entity_poly.type
_entity_poly.pdbx_seq_one_letter_code
_entity_poly.pdbx_strand_id
1 'polypeptide(L)'
;MLPQRLLTLALAGALALSVTVAPRAAHAADRTFATGSLIIPMDLSYQATGNLQAYGLLNQLLRQGVRVYWIIDPSKTYHAAPCNTVGDLCAWDCGVEGSGVKCPYPTASPDVTATTTVVWSDSGTAAGTVIGTHRYRGGPFAIDAADRARALPIIAAWNNQTLWATNPWATRTTFRVVSVHEATSAFTGNVAKEMVAAPTIAVFSDGNEDIATGYLRAAGIPQSTGVEFPTAKCNANCGPGTANPDMLTAEAVMGPLGTCAAPNANHKNGALWRPDGLPAYCQIMSMHWNVTDREKVECAGGGCPATQAECGTQPITFHGHEVVAEVRAFLQYPVHFFAECQAVNAYENTVPNPAWPWLDDAGRDGHFLTTTGTPPACPCTDAQFQCVNNVCVPSDLKEVGAGFMIAPQPASATVKVLRPEVPYNQFDGMFGTTGGSEPAYNLSSYLNTTYKNNRQVTLLTGPNGPGNTDVWMSGYIDGQCDIGPILGPPVPGQTAKATTCQGGKISYLGGHQYGTNTPLASGSQSMGARLFLNALFEADCVTTEGQPSLQLDLTPIVVAAQTLPVEAVLTATYGNVANGAALDVTLKETVGAGIQIVSAAGGTLAASEVTWTIGAIGGVPLRAGDPAATGGRPATLRFGALGDYQVTLDLTYKVGTSTLTATQAFTVMVKLDSDGDSVPDDTDPDPDDPFVCGDSDADGCDDCSSGHFEPAADGCEGPNPGTGDKSGCCSADGGPGGPLLLTALAFGFVARRRRRAAA
;
A
#
# COMPACT_ATOMS: atom_id res chain seq x y z
N MET A 1 19.80 25.32 -64.24
CA MET A 1 19.93 26.72 -63.79
C MET A 1 19.38 26.78 -62.37
N LEU A 2 20.23 27.09 -61.38
CA LEU A 2 19.86 27.48 -60.00
C LEU A 2 19.12 28.85 -60.01
N PRO A 3 18.54 29.39 -58.90
CA PRO A 3 18.33 28.85 -57.53
C PRO A 3 17.00 29.32 -56.82
N GLN A 4 16.92 29.04 -55.50
CA GLN A 4 16.19 29.73 -54.39
C GLN A 4 14.79 29.17 -54.01
N ARG A 5 14.39 29.00 -52.74
CA ARG A 5 15.00 29.00 -51.40
C ARG A 5 13.96 28.32 -50.47
N LEU A 6 14.42 27.55 -49.48
CA LEU A 6 13.61 27.05 -48.36
C LEU A 6 13.07 28.21 -47.51
N LEU A 7 11.86 28.06 -46.97
CA LEU A 7 11.55 28.42 -45.58
C LEU A 7 10.37 27.56 -45.08
N THR A 8 10.68 26.43 -44.44
CA THR A 8 9.76 25.69 -43.58
C THR A 8 9.71 26.40 -42.23
N LEU A 9 8.58 27.01 -41.91
CA LEU A 9 8.29 27.53 -40.57
C LEU A 9 7.93 26.33 -39.68
N ALA A 10 8.88 25.87 -38.87
CA ALA A 10 8.62 24.92 -37.80
C ALA A 10 8.28 25.74 -36.55
N LEU A 11 7.00 25.81 -36.20
CA LEU A 11 6.53 26.33 -34.92
C LEU A 11 6.90 25.28 -33.85
N ALA A 12 8.01 25.50 -33.14
CA ALA A 12 8.38 24.72 -31.96
C ALA A 12 7.82 25.44 -30.72
N GLY A 13 6.52 25.29 -30.47
CA GLY A 13 5.96 25.57 -29.16
C GLY A 13 6.47 24.51 -28.19
N ALA A 14 7.35 24.89 -27.28
CA ALA A 14 7.78 24.05 -26.17
C ALA A 14 6.62 23.92 -25.18
N LEU A 15 5.64 23.08 -25.52
CA LEU A 15 4.69 22.56 -24.56
C LEU A 15 5.53 21.72 -23.59
N ALA A 16 5.71 22.22 -22.35
CA ALA A 16 6.20 21.40 -21.25
C ALA A 16 5.19 20.27 -21.07
N LEU A 17 5.42 19.18 -21.81
CA LEU A 17 4.68 17.96 -21.68
C LEU A 17 5.11 17.40 -20.33
N SER A 18 4.39 17.78 -19.28
CA SER A 18 4.34 17.02 -18.03
C SER A 18 3.95 15.62 -18.45
N VAL A 19 4.95 14.76 -18.67
CA VAL A 19 4.75 13.33 -18.86
C VAL A 19 4.27 12.86 -17.49
N THR A 20 2.97 12.96 -17.28
CA THR A 20 2.28 12.19 -16.27
C THR A 20 2.52 10.75 -16.67
N VAL A 21 3.59 10.15 -16.14
CA VAL A 21 3.63 8.71 -15.96
C VAL A 21 2.50 8.47 -14.96
N ALA A 22 1.29 8.27 -15.49
CA ALA A 22 0.19 7.82 -14.68
C ALA A 22 0.72 6.62 -13.88
N PRO A 23 0.57 6.60 -12.55
CA PRO A 23 0.96 5.43 -11.78
C PRO A 23 0.26 4.26 -12.44
N ARG A 24 1.06 3.33 -12.97
CA ARG A 24 0.53 2.12 -13.58
C ARG A 24 -0.14 1.42 -12.39
N ALA A 25 -1.47 1.46 -12.33
CA ALA A 25 -2.22 0.67 -11.38
C ALA A 25 -1.63 -0.74 -11.46
N ALA A 26 -1.16 -1.26 -10.32
CA ALA A 26 -0.47 -2.54 -10.27
C ALA A 26 -1.49 -3.64 -10.54
N HIS A 27 -1.74 -3.86 -11.82
CA HIS A 27 -2.59 -4.93 -12.28
C HIS A 27 -1.77 -6.21 -12.31
N ALA A 28 -2.45 -7.32 -12.00
CA ALA A 28 -2.04 -8.64 -12.43
C ALA A 28 -1.76 -8.60 -13.93
N ALA A 29 -0.49 -8.51 -14.31
CA ALA A 29 -0.07 -8.29 -15.67
C ALA A 29 1.00 -9.31 -16.04
N ASP A 30 0.89 -9.82 -17.26
CA ASP A 30 1.94 -10.65 -17.82
C ASP A 30 3.19 -9.80 -17.97
N ARG A 31 4.27 -10.23 -17.31
CA ARG A 31 5.58 -9.60 -17.39
C ARG A 31 6.57 -10.61 -17.93
N THR A 32 7.32 -10.19 -18.94
CA THR A 32 8.49 -10.94 -19.40
C THR A 32 9.71 -10.55 -18.58
N PHE A 33 10.33 -11.54 -17.96
CA PHE A 33 11.59 -11.42 -17.25
C PHE A 33 12.73 -11.85 -18.18
N ALA A 34 13.76 -11.01 -18.29
CA ALA A 34 14.91 -11.29 -19.15
C ALA A 34 15.77 -12.44 -18.60
N THR A 35 16.60 -13.04 -19.47
CA THR A 35 17.66 -13.98 -19.06
C THR A 35 18.52 -13.36 -17.95
N GLY A 36 18.89 -14.16 -16.95
CA GLY A 36 19.63 -13.73 -15.76
C GLY A 36 18.74 -13.28 -14.60
N SER A 37 17.42 -13.13 -14.80
CA SER A 37 16.47 -12.91 -13.70
C SER A 37 16.54 -14.06 -12.68
N LEU A 38 16.34 -13.73 -11.40
CA LEU A 38 16.41 -14.72 -10.32
C LEU A 38 15.01 -15.18 -9.93
N ILE A 39 14.88 -16.44 -9.53
CA ILE A 39 13.64 -17.03 -9.02
C ILE A 39 13.92 -17.63 -7.64
N ILE A 40 13.12 -17.26 -6.65
CA ILE A 40 13.07 -17.92 -5.34
C ILE A 40 11.89 -18.91 -5.42
N PRO A 41 12.16 -20.23 -5.59
CA PRO A 41 11.11 -21.23 -5.59
C PRO A 41 10.36 -21.24 -4.26
N MET A 42 9.06 -21.55 -4.33
CA MET A 42 8.19 -21.69 -3.16
C MET A 42 7.45 -23.03 -3.15
N ASP A 43 7.78 -23.93 -4.09
CA ASP A 43 7.32 -25.31 -4.15
C ASP A 43 8.15 -26.23 -3.24
N LEU A 44 7.56 -27.37 -2.88
CA LEU A 44 8.21 -28.35 -2.00
C LEU A 44 9.30 -29.16 -2.70
N SER A 45 9.44 -29.09 -4.02
CA SER A 45 10.49 -29.82 -4.74
C SER A 45 11.84 -29.13 -4.61
N TYR A 46 11.86 -27.79 -4.60
CA TYR A 46 13.10 -27.01 -4.56
C TYR A 46 13.25 -26.11 -3.33
N GLN A 47 12.21 -25.98 -2.49
CA GLN A 47 12.24 -25.11 -1.31
C GLN A 47 11.58 -25.78 -0.10
N ALA A 48 11.86 -27.05 0.17
CA ALA A 48 11.23 -27.78 1.27
C ALA A 48 11.69 -27.30 2.65
N THR A 49 12.96 -26.93 2.81
CA THR A 49 13.56 -26.54 4.10
C THR A 49 13.79 -25.05 4.22
N GLY A 50 14.09 -24.38 3.11
CA GLY A 50 14.30 -22.93 3.08
C GLY A 50 13.01 -22.10 3.04
N ASN A 51 11.82 -22.71 3.03
CA ASN A 51 10.56 -22.02 2.68
C ASN A 51 10.26 -20.82 3.59
N LEU A 52 10.24 -21.02 4.90
CA LEU A 52 9.94 -19.93 5.85
C LEU A 52 11.02 -18.84 5.77
N GLN A 53 12.28 -19.23 5.59
CA GLN A 53 13.42 -18.34 5.45
C GLN A 53 13.43 -17.54 4.14
N ALA A 54 12.67 -17.96 3.13
CA ALA A 54 12.49 -17.19 1.91
C ALA A 54 11.77 -15.87 2.17
N TYR A 55 10.83 -15.82 3.13
CA TYR A 55 10.17 -14.57 3.54
C TYR A 55 11.11 -13.61 4.26
N GLY A 56 12.06 -14.12 5.06
CA GLY A 56 13.13 -13.29 5.63
C GLY A 56 14.07 -12.73 4.57
N LEU A 57 14.46 -13.55 3.58
CA LEU A 57 15.24 -13.07 2.44
C LEU A 57 14.48 -11.99 1.66
N LEU A 58 13.19 -12.21 1.40
CA LEU A 58 12.30 -11.23 0.76
C LEU A 58 12.27 -9.91 1.54
N ASN A 59 12.10 -9.96 2.86
CA ASN A 59 12.16 -8.78 3.72
C ASN A 59 13.49 -8.01 3.56
N GLN A 60 14.63 -8.71 3.55
CA GLN A 60 15.94 -8.07 3.42
C GLN A 60 16.21 -7.49 2.01
N LEU A 61 15.72 -8.17 0.96
CA LEU A 61 15.79 -7.65 -0.41
C LEU A 61 15.04 -6.32 -0.52
N LEU A 62 13.79 -6.28 -0.04
CA LEU A 62 12.95 -5.09 -0.07
C LEU A 62 13.51 -3.96 0.80
N ARG A 63 14.04 -4.29 1.99
CA ARG A 63 14.67 -3.32 2.89
C ARG A 63 15.89 -2.64 2.26
N GLN A 64 16.60 -3.36 1.39
CA GLN A 64 17.79 -2.88 0.68
C GLN A 64 17.48 -2.41 -0.76
N GLY A 65 16.20 -2.11 -1.04
CA GLY A 65 15.77 -1.47 -2.27
C GLY A 65 15.74 -2.39 -3.50
N VAL A 66 15.80 -3.71 -3.33
CA VAL A 66 15.59 -4.68 -4.42
C VAL A 66 14.09 -4.92 -4.59
N ARG A 67 13.57 -4.64 -5.78
CA ARG A 67 12.18 -4.92 -6.14
C ARG A 67 11.98 -6.42 -6.34
N VAL A 68 10.87 -6.95 -5.83
CA VAL A 68 10.53 -8.36 -5.95
C VAL A 68 9.10 -8.52 -6.48
N TYR A 69 8.92 -9.47 -7.39
CA TYR A 69 7.65 -9.74 -8.06
C TYR A 69 7.09 -11.07 -7.57
N TRP A 70 5.84 -11.10 -7.13
CA TRP A 70 5.15 -12.33 -6.76
C TRP A 70 4.38 -12.85 -7.98
N ILE A 71 4.79 -14.01 -8.49
CA ILE A 71 4.21 -14.57 -9.71
C ILE A 71 3.17 -15.62 -9.34
N ILE A 72 1.93 -15.41 -9.78
CA ILE A 72 0.81 -16.32 -9.53
C ILE A 72 -0.06 -16.40 -10.78
N ASP A 73 -0.35 -17.61 -11.24
CA ASP A 73 -1.23 -17.79 -12.40
C ASP A 73 -2.70 -17.51 -12.00
N PRO A 74 -3.43 -16.63 -12.70
CA PRO A 74 -4.82 -16.31 -12.38
C PRO A 74 -5.80 -17.47 -12.65
N SER A 75 -5.38 -18.49 -13.41
CA SER A 75 -6.14 -19.71 -13.70
C SER A 75 -5.75 -20.89 -12.78
N LYS A 76 -4.98 -20.60 -11.73
CA LYS A 76 -4.46 -21.61 -10.81
C LYS A 76 -5.57 -22.45 -10.17
N THR A 77 -5.27 -23.73 -10.00
CA THR A 77 -6.16 -24.71 -9.36
C THR A 77 -5.41 -25.46 -8.27
N TYR A 78 -6.14 -26.12 -7.37
CA TYR A 78 -5.57 -26.96 -6.32
C TYR A 78 -6.01 -28.40 -6.50
N HIS A 79 -5.05 -29.33 -6.50
CA HIS A 79 -5.29 -30.75 -6.60
C HIS A 79 -5.23 -31.41 -5.22
N ALA A 80 -6.40 -31.83 -4.70
CA ALA A 80 -6.54 -32.28 -3.32
C ALA A 80 -5.96 -33.68 -3.04
N ALA A 81 -5.86 -34.54 -4.06
CA ALA A 81 -5.18 -35.83 -3.95
C ALA A 81 -3.68 -35.68 -4.27
N PRO A 82 -2.82 -36.59 -3.81
CA PRO A 82 -1.46 -36.70 -4.31
C PRO A 82 -1.43 -36.80 -5.83
N CYS A 83 -0.60 -35.99 -6.50
CA CYS A 83 -0.52 -35.97 -7.97
C CYS A 83 -0.01 -37.27 -8.61
N ASN A 84 0.47 -38.22 -7.82
CA ASN A 84 0.88 -39.55 -8.26
C ASN A 84 -0.20 -40.62 -8.00
N THR A 85 -1.44 -40.22 -7.67
CA THR A 85 -2.57 -41.14 -7.47
C THR A 85 -2.96 -41.80 -8.80
N VAL A 86 -2.97 -43.13 -8.83
CA VAL A 86 -3.31 -43.89 -10.04
C VAL A 86 -4.74 -43.59 -10.48
N GLY A 87 -4.91 -43.11 -11.71
CA GLY A 87 -6.20 -42.69 -12.26
C GLY A 87 -6.58 -41.23 -11.96
N ASP A 88 -5.79 -40.52 -11.17
CA ASP A 88 -5.98 -39.12 -10.77
C ASP A 88 -4.63 -38.38 -10.75
N LEU A 89 -3.91 -38.47 -11.88
CA LEU A 89 -2.59 -37.87 -12.04
C LEU A 89 -2.70 -36.41 -12.46
N CYS A 90 -1.84 -35.57 -11.89
CA CYS A 90 -1.73 -34.19 -12.35
C CYS A 90 -1.02 -34.09 -13.70
N ALA A 91 -1.35 -33.05 -14.47
CA ALA A 91 -0.74 -32.79 -15.77
C ALA A 91 0.74 -32.39 -15.67
N TRP A 92 1.18 -31.79 -14.56
CA TRP A 92 2.54 -31.32 -14.35
C TRP A 92 3.42 -32.33 -13.61
N ASP A 93 4.74 -32.17 -13.74
CA ASP A 93 5.74 -32.94 -13.01
C ASP A 93 6.24 -32.20 -11.77
N CYS A 94 6.72 -32.96 -10.80
CA CYS A 94 7.19 -32.42 -9.54
C CYS A 94 8.59 -31.79 -9.66
N GLY A 95 9.47 -32.39 -10.47
CA GLY A 95 10.80 -31.87 -10.76
C GLY A 95 10.86 -31.21 -12.14
N VAL A 96 11.84 -31.59 -12.93
CA VAL A 96 11.99 -31.15 -14.32
C VAL A 96 10.76 -31.55 -15.14
N GLU A 97 10.27 -30.63 -15.96
CA GLU A 97 9.12 -30.88 -16.85
C GLU A 97 9.46 -31.97 -17.87
N GLY A 98 8.58 -32.96 -17.99
CA GLY A 98 8.76 -34.13 -18.86
C GLY A 98 9.51 -35.30 -18.22
N SER A 99 9.87 -35.20 -16.93
CA SER A 99 10.50 -36.29 -16.19
C SER A 99 9.54 -37.45 -15.88
N GLY A 100 8.23 -37.20 -15.89
CA GLY A 100 7.21 -38.16 -15.47
C GLY A 100 7.14 -38.41 -13.96
N VAL A 101 7.99 -37.75 -13.17
CA VAL A 101 7.99 -37.86 -11.70
C VAL A 101 6.89 -36.96 -11.14
N LYS A 102 5.79 -37.56 -10.69
CA LYS A 102 4.64 -36.85 -10.12
C LYS A 102 4.81 -36.56 -8.63
N CYS A 103 4.15 -35.50 -8.15
CA CYS A 103 4.22 -35.13 -6.74
C CYS A 103 3.53 -36.16 -5.85
N PRO A 104 4.19 -36.65 -4.77
CA PRO A 104 3.60 -37.59 -3.84
C PRO A 104 2.68 -36.91 -2.80
N TYR A 105 2.25 -35.68 -3.05
CA TYR A 105 1.46 -34.85 -2.15
C TYR A 105 0.44 -34.00 -2.92
N PRO A 106 -0.64 -33.54 -2.26
CA PRO A 106 -1.55 -32.54 -2.80
C PRO A 106 -0.80 -31.25 -3.16
N THR A 107 -1.12 -30.64 -4.29
CA THR A 107 -0.33 -29.52 -4.81
C THR A 107 -1.18 -28.62 -5.70
N ALA A 108 -0.79 -27.35 -5.79
CA ALA A 108 -1.40 -26.41 -6.70
C ALA A 108 -0.83 -26.56 -8.12
N SER A 109 -1.59 -26.15 -9.12
CA SER A 109 -1.07 -26.05 -10.48
C SER A 109 0.08 -25.03 -10.55
N PRO A 110 1.00 -25.18 -11.52
CA PRO A 110 2.11 -24.26 -11.70
C PRO A 110 1.70 -22.81 -11.93
N ASP A 111 2.54 -21.89 -11.45
CA ASP A 111 2.41 -20.44 -11.61
C ASP A 111 3.17 -19.93 -12.83
N VAL A 112 4.34 -20.52 -13.10
CA VAL A 112 5.23 -20.09 -14.17
C VAL A 112 6.16 -21.22 -14.59
N THR A 113 6.52 -21.21 -15.87
CA THR A 113 7.51 -22.12 -16.44
C THR A 113 8.78 -21.35 -16.77
N ALA A 114 9.94 -21.81 -16.28
CA ALA A 114 11.22 -21.21 -16.61
C ALA A 114 12.32 -22.27 -16.74
N THR A 115 13.30 -22.02 -17.61
CA THR A 115 14.51 -22.83 -17.73
C THR A 115 15.60 -22.18 -16.87
N THR A 116 16.21 -22.96 -15.96
CA THR A 116 17.05 -22.37 -14.90
C THR A 116 18.29 -23.19 -14.53
N THR A 117 19.22 -22.53 -13.85
CA THR A 117 20.35 -23.12 -13.13
C THR A 117 20.29 -22.76 -11.64
N VAL A 118 20.93 -23.57 -10.80
CA VAL A 118 21.01 -23.33 -9.34
C VAL A 118 21.98 -22.19 -9.03
N VAL A 119 21.57 -21.23 -8.21
CA VAL A 119 22.46 -20.26 -7.53
C VAL A 119 22.71 -20.69 -6.10
N TRP A 120 21.64 -21.00 -5.37
CA TRP A 120 21.65 -21.59 -4.03
C TRP A 120 20.64 -22.73 -3.97
N SER A 121 20.87 -23.72 -3.11
CA SER A 121 19.98 -24.85 -2.93
C SER A 121 19.90 -25.29 -1.48
N ASP A 122 18.69 -25.43 -0.98
CA ASP A 122 18.37 -25.92 0.36
C ASP A 122 18.58 -27.44 0.52
N SER A 123 18.70 -28.16 -0.60
CA SER A 123 19.08 -29.58 -0.66
C SER A 123 20.58 -29.81 -0.82
N GLY A 124 21.38 -28.74 -0.93
CA GLY A 124 22.83 -28.82 -1.14
C GLY A 124 23.24 -29.08 -2.60
N THR A 125 22.32 -28.96 -3.56
CA THR A 125 22.66 -29.03 -4.99
C THR A 125 23.66 -27.92 -5.35
N ALA A 126 24.73 -28.28 -6.07
CA ALA A 126 25.82 -27.36 -6.36
C ALA A 126 25.37 -26.18 -7.26
N ALA A 127 25.90 -24.99 -6.99
CA ALA A 127 25.70 -23.82 -7.84
C ALA A 127 26.17 -24.09 -9.29
N GLY A 128 25.44 -23.55 -10.26
CA GLY A 128 25.64 -23.80 -11.70
C GLY A 128 25.00 -25.08 -12.23
N THR A 129 24.47 -25.96 -11.36
CA THR A 129 23.75 -27.16 -11.82
C THR A 129 22.55 -26.76 -12.66
N VAL A 130 22.43 -27.35 -13.85
CA VAL A 130 21.29 -27.15 -14.75
C VAL A 130 20.08 -27.90 -14.19
N ILE A 131 19.00 -27.17 -13.92
CA ILE A 131 17.69 -27.76 -13.60
C ILE A 131 16.95 -28.08 -14.90
N GLY A 132 17.12 -27.23 -15.92
CA GLY A 132 16.31 -27.29 -17.15
C GLY A 132 14.97 -26.60 -16.94
N THR A 133 13.97 -26.99 -17.74
CA THR A 133 12.62 -26.40 -17.67
C THR A 133 11.89 -26.94 -16.45
N HIS A 134 11.48 -26.04 -15.57
CA HIS A 134 10.70 -26.36 -14.38
C HIS A 134 9.42 -25.52 -14.33
N ARG A 135 8.35 -26.13 -13.82
CA ARG A 135 7.04 -25.54 -13.61
C ARG A 135 6.86 -25.22 -12.12
N TYR A 136 7.29 -24.03 -11.73
CA TYR A 136 7.28 -23.55 -10.35
C TYR A 136 5.85 -23.43 -9.81
N ARG A 137 5.67 -23.72 -8.52
CA ARG A 137 4.37 -23.73 -7.82
C ARG A 137 4.47 -22.96 -6.51
N GLY A 138 3.31 -22.77 -5.89
CA GLY A 138 3.20 -22.14 -4.56
C GLY A 138 3.50 -20.64 -4.56
N GLY A 139 3.41 -19.95 -5.70
CA GLY A 139 3.65 -18.52 -5.79
C GLY A 139 5.13 -18.16 -5.65
N PRO A 140 5.99 -18.52 -6.62
CA PRO A 140 7.40 -18.17 -6.60
C PRO A 140 7.62 -16.65 -6.65
N PHE A 141 8.73 -16.19 -6.08
CA PHE A 141 9.17 -14.80 -6.19
C PHE A 141 10.20 -14.67 -7.31
N ALA A 142 10.14 -13.56 -8.05
CA ALA A 142 11.11 -13.23 -9.09
C ALA A 142 11.79 -11.89 -8.83
N ILE A 143 13.05 -11.79 -9.22
CA ILE A 143 13.86 -10.57 -9.21
C ILE A 143 14.31 -10.33 -10.64
N ASP A 144 14.04 -9.13 -11.15
CA ASP A 144 14.37 -8.75 -12.53
C ASP A 144 15.90 -8.77 -12.75
N ALA A 145 16.33 -9.09 -13.97
CA ALA A 145 17.73 -9.05 -14.36
C ALA A 145 18.39 -7.69 -14.07
N ALA A 146 17.64 -6.58 -14.15
CA ALA A 146 18.11 -5.24 -13.79
C ALA A 146 18.54 -5.13 -12.31
N ASP A 147 17.89 -5.87 -11.41
CA ASP A 147 18.15 -5.87 -9.98
C ASP A 147 19.12 -6.97 -9.52
N ARG A 148 19.45 -7.91 -10.41
CA ARG A 148 20.30 -9.09 -10.14
C ARG A 148 21.61 -8.73 -9.45
N ALA A 149 22.34 -7.73 -9.96
CA ALA A 149 23.64 -7.36 -9.43
C ALA A 149 23.57 -6.87 -7.97
N ARG A 150 22.47 -6.21 -7.60
CA ARG A 150 22.20 -5.74 -6.24
C ARG A 150 21.69 -6.87 -5.34
N ALA A 151 20.90 -7.80 -5.88
CA ALA A 151 20.32 -8.91 -5.13
C ALA A 151 21.35 -9.98 -4.72
N LEU A 152 22.31 -10.34 -5.59
CA LEU A 152 23.23 -11.45 -5.34
C LEU A 152 24.07 -11.32 -4.05
N PRO A 153 24.66 -10.15 -3.71
CA PRO A 153 25.36 -9.98 -2.44
C PRO A 153 24.45 -10.19 -1.21
N ILE A 154 23.20 -9.74 -1.27
CA ILE A 154 22.21 -9.90 -0.20
C ILE A 154 21.88 -11.38 -0.02
N ILE A 155 21.58 -12.08 -1.12
CA ILE A 155 21.29 -13.52 -1.15
C ILE A 155 22.48 -14.31 -0.60
N ALA A 156 23.70 -13.97 -1.00
CA ALA A 156 24.91 -14.62 -0.51
C ALA A 156 25.10 -14.42 1.00
N ALA A 157 24.94 -13.19 1.51
CA ALA A 157 25.04 -12.90 2.94
C ALA A 157 23.95 -13.62 3.75
N TRP A 158 22.74 -13.73 3.20
CA TRP A 158 21.64 -14.45 3.83
C TRP A 158 21.92 -15.95 3.96
N ASN A 159 22.44 -16.58 2.90
CA ASN A 159 22.66 -18.02 2.81
C ASN A 159 24.03 -18.49 3.33
N ASN A 160 24.95 -17.59 3.66
CA ASN A 160 26.28 -17.94 4.12
C ASN A 160 26.63 -17.28 5.46
N GLN A 161 26.65 -18.08 6.53
CA GLN A 161 26.96 -17.61 7.87
C GLN A 161 28.37 -17.02 8.01
N THR A 162 29.32 -17.36 7.12
CA THR A 162 30.66 -16.76 7.15
C THR A 162 30.66 -15.28 6.78
N LEU A 163 29.60 -14.79 6.14
CA LEU A 163 29.44 -13.39 5.76
C LEU A 163 28.71 -12.55 6.82
N TRP A 164 28.20 -13.16 7.90
CA TRP A 164 27.41 -12.44 8.92
C TRP A 164 28.22 -11.41 9.69
N ALA A 165 29.53 -11.63 9.89
CA ALA A 165 30.38 -10.67 10.59
C ALA A 165 30.47 -9.32 9.84
N THR A 166 30.46 -9.34 8.51
CA THR A 166 30.45 -8.13 7.67
C THR A 166 29.04 -7.70 7.25
N ASN A 167 28.04 -8.55 7.49
CA ASN A 167 26.63 -8.32 7.20
C ASN A 167 25.78 -8.68 8.45
N PRO A 168 25.91 -7.93 9.55
CA PRO A 168 25.27 -8.30 10.82
C PRO A 168 23.75 -8.39 10.72
N TRP A 169 23.14 -7.67 9.78
CA TRP A 169 21.71 -7.72 9.46
C TRP A 169 21.21 -9.11 9.00
N ALA A 170 22.10 -10.01 8.56
CA ALA A 170 21.75 -11.37 8.15
C ALA A 170 21.76 -12.38 9.32
N THR A 171 22.27 -11.97 10.49
CA THR A 171 22.41 -12.83 11.69
C THR A 171 21.05 -13.17 12.26
N ARG A 172 20.84 -14.45 12.57
CA ARG A 172 19.56 -14.97 13.08
C ARG A 172 19.74 -16.32 13.76
N THR A 173 18.85 -16.65 14.69
CA THR A 173 18.94 -17.89 15.47
C THR A 173 18.52 -19.12 14.67
N THR A 174 17.52 -18.98 13.81
CA THR A 174 17.08 -20.06 12.90
C THR A 174 17.72 -19.89 11.54
N PHE A 175 18.54 -20.86 11.13
CA PHE A 175 19.21 -20.85 9.83
C PHE A 175 18.75 -22.01 8.94
N ARG A 176 18.28 -21.67 7.74
CA ARG A 176 18.12 -22.58 6.60
C ARG A 176 18.59 -21.85 5.35
N VAL A 177 19.20 -22.59 4.43
CA VAL A 177 19.54 -22.07 3.10
C VAL A 177 18.24 -21.88 2.32
N VAL A 178 18.11 -20.74 1.66
CA VAL A 178 17.03 -20.44 0.73
C VAL A 178 17.51 -20.79 -0.68
N SER A 179 16.83 -21.68 -1.39
CA SER A 179 17.15 -21.94 -2.79
C SER A 179 16.86 -20.70 -3.63
N VAL A 180 17.74 -20.46 -4.61
CA VAL A 180 17.59 -19.40 -5.60
C VAL A 180 18.06 -19.96 -6.92
N HIS A 181 17.27 -19.78 -7.96
CA HIS A 181 17.59 -20.20 -9.31
C HIS A 181 17.80 -18.99 -10.21
N GLU A 182 18.60 -19.14 -11.26
CA GLU A 182 18.83 -18.12 -12.28
C GLU A 182 18.25 -18.58 -13.62
N ALA A 183 17.45 -17.72 -14.26
CA ALA A 183 16.84 -18.00 -15.54
C ALA A 183 17.88 -17.99 -16.68
N THR A 184 17.99 -19.10 -17.40
CA THR A 184 18.90 -19.22 -18.57
C THR A 184 18.24 -18.79 -19.88
N SER A 185 16.94 -18.54 -19.85
CA SER A 185 16.15 -17.94 -20.92
C SER A 185 15.13 -16.96 -20.35
N ALA A 186 14.62 -16.05 -21.18
CA ALA A 186 13.50 -15.21 -20.79
C ALA A 186 12.25 -16.06 -20.52
N PHE A 187 11.45 -15.67 -19.54
CA PHE A 187 10.19 -16.32 -19.20
C PHE A 187 9.11 -15.26 -18.95
N THR A 188 7.85 -15.64 -19.09
CA THR A 188 6.72 -14.75 -18.82
C THR A 188 5.86 -15.38 -17.73
N GLY A 189 5.49 -14.57 -16.75
CA GLY A 189 4.58 -14.95 -15.68
C GLY A 189 3.65 -13.80 -15.34
N ASN A 190 2.50 -14.12 -14.75
CA ASN A 190 1.55 -13.12 -14.30
C ASN A 190 2.00 -12.57 -12.94
N VAL A 191 2.33 -11.28 -12.88
CA VAL A 191 2.77 -10.61 -11.66
C VAL A 191 1.54 -10.23 -10.85
N ALA A 192 1.19 -11.02 -9.84
CA ALA A 192 0.08 -10.72 -8.95
C ALA A 192 0.37 -9.53 -8.02
N LYS A 193 1.63 -9.39 -7.58
CA LYS A 193 2.09 -8.27 -6.74
C LYS A 193 3.50 -7.81 -7.12
N GLU A 194 3.70 -6.51 -7.14
CA GLU A 194 5.01 -5.87 -7.24
C GLU A 194 5.36 -5.27 -5.87
N MET A 195 6.34 -5.87 -5.19
CA MET A 195 6.76 -5.51 -3.84
C MET A 195 8.00 -4.62 -3.90
N VAL A 196 7.97 -3.52 -3.15
CA VAL A 196 8.99 -2.46 -3.23
C VAL A 196 9.45 -1.94 -1.87
N ALA A 197 8.75 -2.27 -0.78
CA ALA A 197 9.12 -1.87 0.57
C ALA A 197 8.93 -3.01 1.57
N ALA A 198 9.81 -3.10 2.57
CA ALA A 198 9.70 -4.07 3.64
C ALA A 198 8.72 -3.57 4.73
N PRO A 199 7.76 -4.39 5.20
CA PRO A 199 6.77 -3.94 6.18
C PRO A 199 7.40 -3.66 7.55
N THR A 200 6.84 -2.69 8.27
CA THR A 200 6.98 -2.59 9.74
C THR A 200 5.88 -3.40 10.38
N ILE A 201 6.22 -4.27 11.34
CA ILE A 201 5.31 -5.27 11.89
C ILE A 201 5.11 -5.01 13.37
N ALA A 202 3.86 -4.91 13.82
CA ALA A 202 3.49 -4.93 15.23
C ALA A 202 2.95 -6.31 15.62
N VAL A 203 3.34 -6.80 16.78
CA VAL A 203 2.82 -8.01 17.41
C VAL A 203 2.05 -7.62 18.66
N PHE A 204 0.76 -7.90 18.70
CA PHE A 204 -0.06 -7.66 19.88
C PHE A 204 0.33 -8.65 20.98
N SER A 205 0.81 -8.12 22.10
CA SER A 205 1.18 -8.81 23.33
C SER A 205 -0.07 -9.22 24.11
N ASP A 206 -0.79 -10.18 23.56
CA ASP A 206 -2.06 -10.69 24.08
C ASP A 206 -1.90 -11.94 24.96
N GLY A 207 -0.66 -12.20 25.40
CA GLY A 207 -0.30 -13.34 26.20
C GLY A 207 0.04 -14.59 25.38
N ASN A 208 -0.06 -14.56 24.05
CA ASN A 208 0.42 -15.63 23.15
C ASN A 208 1.15 -15.09 21.90
N GLU A 209 1.70 -13.89 22.01
CA GLU A 209 2.56 -13.26 20.99
C GLU A 209 3.81 -14.08 20.66
N ASP A 210 4.21 -15.03 21.51
CA ASP A 210 5.29 -15.97 21.25
C ASP A 210 5.04 -16.88 20.04
N ILE A 211 3.77 -17.09 19.66
CA ILE A 211 3.37 -17.80 18.44
C ILE A 211 3.78 -16.99 17.20
N ALA A 212 3.30 -15.75 17.11
CA ALA A 212 3.62 -14.80 16.05
C ALA A 212 5.14 -14.55 15.95
N THR A 213 5.79 -14.22 17.07
CA THR A 213 7.24 -14.02 17.08
C THR A 213 7.99 -15.30 16.74
N GLY A 214 7.44 -16.48 17.06
CA GLY A 214 7.94 -17.78 16.62
C GLY A 214 7.98 -17.93 15.11
N TYR A 215 6.93 -17.50 14.41
CA TYR A 215 6.89 -17.48 12.94
C TYR A 215 7.88 -16.50 12.35
N LEU A 216 7.98 -15.28 12.91
CA LEU A 216 8.92 -14.26 12.47
C LEU A 216 10.38 -14.71 12.67
N ARG A 217 10.71 -15.32 13.82
CA ARG A 217 12.04 -15.93 14.06
C ARG A 217 12.34 -17.08 13.10
N ALA A 218 11.36 -17.97 12.86
CA ALA A 218 11.53 -19.07 11.91
C ALA A 218 11.78 -18.57 10.48
N ALA A 219 11.20 -17.42 10.11
CA ALA A 219 11.46 -16.73 8.85
C ALA A 219 12.75 -15.89 8.87
N GLY A 220 13.27 -15.52 10.04
CA GLY A 220 14.41 -14.60 10.19
C GLY A 220 14.03 -13.13 9.98
N ILE A 221 12.77 -12.76 10.19
CA ILE A 221 12.28 -11.39 10.10
C ILE A 221 12.48 -10.70 11.46
N PRO A 222 13.32 -9.66 11.55
CA PRO A 222 13.57 -8.95 12.80
C PRO A 222 12.49 -7.88 13.07
N GLN A 223 12.58 -7.28 14.25
CA GLN A 223 11.92 -6.02 14.57
C GLN A 223 12.43 -4.89 13.66
N SER A 224 11.73 -3.77 13.66
CA SER A 224 12.05 -2.50 12.99
C SER A 224 13.43 -1.97 13.36
N THR A 225 13.91 -2.28 14.57
CA THR A 225 15.27 -1.98 15.05
C THR A 225 16.36 -2.83 14.41
N GLY A 226 15.99 -3.90 13.69
CA GLY A 226 16.90 -4.91 13.16
C GLY A 226 17.25 -6.01 14.17
N VAL A 227 16.75 -5.95 15.41
CA VAL A 227 16.94 -6.99 16.43
C VAL A 227 15.90 -8.10 16.25
N GLU A 228 16.29 -9.36 16.43
CA GLU A 228 15.37 -10.50 16.39
C GLU A 228 14.26 -10.37 17.45
N PHE A 229 13.03 -10.80 17.15
CA PHE A 229 11.96 -10.83 18.14
C PHE A 229 12.28 -11.80 19.28
N PRO A 230 11.99 -11.46 20.55
CA PRO A 230 12.33 -12.30 21.69
C PRO A 230 11.51 -13.60 21.69
N THR A 231 12.08 -14.68 22.23
CA THR A 231 11.36 -15.93 22.49
C THR A 231 10.40 -15.83 23.68
N ALA A 232 10.70 -14.93 24.61
CA ALA A 232 9.87 -14.68 25.77
C ALA A 232 8.67 -13.81 25.40
N LYS A 233 7.55 -14.11 26.05
CA LYS A 233 6.37 -13.26 26.07
C LYS A 233 6.72 -11.88 26.60
N CYS A 234 6.03 -10.90 26.08
CA CYS A 234 6.06 -9.54 26.54
C CYS A 234 5.36 -9.42 27.90
N ASN A 235 6.05 -8.85 28.88
CA ASN A 235 5.42 -8.37 30.12
C ASN A 235 5.06 -6.88 29.95
N ALA A 236 4.96 -6.10 31.02
CA ALA A 236 4.69 -4.65 30.92
C ALA A 236 5.79 -3.79 30.23
N ASN A 237 6.88 -4.39 29.73
CA ASN A 237 8.07 -3.69 29.21
C ASN A 237 8.23 -3.85 27.70
N CYS A 238 7.17 -3.62 26.93
CA CYS A 238 7.25 -3.57 25.47
C CYS A 238 6.49 -2.36 24.91
N GLY A 239 6.65 -2.15 23.61
CA GLY A 239 6.09 -1.03 22.89
C GLY A 239 7.11 0.08 22.69
N PRO A 240 6.71 1.17 22.03
CA PRO A 240 7.62 2.24 21.62
C PRO A 240 8.51 2.74 22.78
N GLY A 241 9.81 2.88 22.51
CA GLY A 241 10.80 3.32 23.50
C GLY A 241 11.38 2.22 24.39
N THR A 242 10.97 0.96 24.21
CA THR A 242 11.55 -0.20 24.90
C THR A 242 12.55 -0.96 24.01
N ALA A 243 13.12 -2.06 24.53
CA ALA A 243 13.93 -2.99 23.73
C ALA A 243 13.10 -3.80 22.72
N ASN A 244 11.77 -3.87 22.90
CA ASN A 244 10.85 -4.57 22.02
C ASN A 244 9.77 -3.60 21.50
N PRO A 245 10.15 -2.61 20.66
CA PRO A 245 9.24 -1.55 20.24
C PRO A 245 8.07 -2.03 19.40
N ASP A 246 8.22 -3.19 18.75
CA ASP A 246 7.23 -3.76 17.85
C ASP A 246 6.27 -4.75 18.53
N MET A 247 6.40 -4.94 19.85
CA MET A 247 5.47 -5.75 20.64
C MET A 247 4.59 -4.81 21.45
N LEU A 248 3.30 -4.73 21.14
CA LEU A 248 2.39 -3.73 21.70
C LEU A 248 1.48 -4.37 22.75
N THR A 249 1.31 -3.76 23.92
CA THR A 249 0.28 -4.19 24.90
C THR A 249 -1.09 -3.61 24.55
N ALA A 250 -2.16 -4.06 25.23
CA ALA A 250 -3.50 -3.52 25.01
C ALA A 250 -3.53 -2.02 25.35
N GLU A 251 -2.86 -1.63 26.43
CA GLU A 251 -2.66 -0.24 26.86
C GLU A 251 -1.91 0.58 25.84
N ALA A 252 -0.89 0.02 25.21
CA ALA A 252 -0.17 0.72 24.15
C ALA A 252 -1.08 0.92 22.93
N VAL A 253 -1.89 -0.06 22.54
CA VAL A 253 -2.79 0.04 21.38
C VAL A 253 -3.94 1.02 21.63
N MET A 254 -4.58 1.00 22.80
CA MET A 254 -5.70 1.89 23.12
C MET A 254 -5.30 3.34 23.43
N GLY A 255 -4.03 3.57 23.79
CA GLY A 255 -3.52 4.90 24.10
C GLY A 255 -4.24 5.61 25.27
N PRO A 256 -4.10 6.96 25.36
CA PRO A 256 -4.72 7.74 26.43
C PRO A 256 -6.26 7.82 26.32
N LEU A 257 -6.98 7.25 27.30
CA LEU A 257 -8.45 7.18 27.30
C LEU A 257 -9.17 8.40 27.89
N GLY A 258 -8.45 9.32 28.54
CA GLY A 258 -9.02 10.49 29.20
C GLY A 258 -9.68 10.16 30.54
N THR A 259 -10.77 10.86 30.85
CA THR A 259 -11.51 10.71 32.12
C THR A 259 -12.98 10.51 31.85
N CYS A 260 -13.75 10.02 32.82
CA CYS A 260 -15.19 9.88 32.66
C CYS A 260 -15.90 11.19 32.29
N ALA A 261 -15.46 12.34 32.80
CA ALA A 261 -16.04 13.64 32.47
C ALA A 261 -15.64 14.15 31.07
N ALA A 262 -14.50 13.69 30.56
CA ALA A 262 -13.99 14.02 29.23
C ALA A 262 -13.32 12.79 28.62
N PRO A 263 -14.10 11.81 28.14
CA PRO A 263 -13.56 10.59 27.56
C PRO A 263 -12.86 10.94 26.25
N ASN A 264 -11.76 10.27 25.96
CA ASN A 264 -11.09 10.45 24.70
C ASN A 264 -11.80 9.61 23.63
N ALA A 265 -12.33 10.27 22.60
CA ALA A 265 -12.95 9.64 21.44
C ALA A 265 -12.02 9.59 20.22
N ASN A 266 -10.74 9.92 20.40
CA ASN A 266 -9.74 9.82 19.33
C ASN A 266 -9.17 8.41 19.26
N HIS A 267 -9.66 7.59 18.34
CA HIS A 267 -9.14 6.25 18.02
C HIS A 267 -7.86 6.26 17.17
N LYS A 268 -7.08 7.34 17.28
CA LYS A 268 -5.78 7.52 16.63
C LYS A 268 -4.74 8.06 17.61
N ASN A 269 -4.74 7.56 18.83
CA ASN A 269 -3.91 8.08 19.90
C ASN A 269 -3.02 7.02 20.56
N GLY A 270 -3.20 5.75 20.20
CA GLY A 270 -2.35 4.65 20.62
C GLY A 270 -1.08 4.49 19.79
N ALA A 271 -0.32 3.44 20.12
CA ALA A 271 0.97 3.11 19.52
C ALA A 271 0.88 2.69 18.05
N LEU A 272 -0.31 2.39 17.52
CA LEU A 272 -0.52 2.17 16.09
C LEU A 272 -0.28 3.44 15.25
N TRP A 273 -0.22 4.60 15.90
CA TRP A 273 -0.16 5.90 15.26
C TRP A 273 1.13 6.63 15.59
N ARG A 274 1.61 7.34 14.58
CA ARG A 274 2.67 8.32 14.73
C ARG A 274 2.07 9.64 15.25
N PRO A 275 2.89 10.52 15.85
CA PRO A 275 2.43 11.86 16.26
C PRO A 275 1.85 12.70 15.13
N ASP A 276 2.17 12.38 13.87
CA ASP A 276 1.67 13.04 12.66
C ASP A 276 0.32 12.48 12.17
N GLY A 277 -0.29 11.53 12.89
CA GLY A 277 -1.61 10.96 12.58
C GLY A 277 -1.57 9.81 11.57
N LEU A 278 -0.40 9.45 11.03
CA LEU A 278 -0.25 8.34 10.10
C LEU A 278 0.06 7.02 10.81
N PRO A 279 -0.23 5.86 10.18
CA PRO A 279 0.12 4.56 10.73
C PRO A 279 1.62 4.41 11.01
N ALA A 280 1.97 3.92 12.20
CA ALA A 280 3.35 3.59 12.59
C ALA A 280 3.80 2.23 12.04
N TYR A 281 2.84 1.35 11.75
CA TYR A 281 3.06 -0.01 11.29
C TYR A 281 2.37 -0.26 9.94
N CYS A 282 2.92 -1.20 9.17
CA CYS A 282 2.29 -1.73 7.96
C CYS A 282 1.34 -2.89 8.32
N GLN A 283 1.62 -3.59 9.42
CA GLN A 283 0.78 -4.67 9.91
C GLN A 283 0.73 -4.74 11.43
N ILE A 284 -0.42 -5.12 11.99
CA ILE A 284 -0.56 -5.63 13.35
C ILE A 284 -1.14 -7.05 13.32
N MET A 285 -0.69 -7.90 14.25
CA MET A 285 -1.19 -9.27 14.42
C MET A 285 -1.59 -9.57 15.86
N SER A 286 -2.68 -10.31 16.05
CA SER A 286 -3.17 -10.80 17.34
C SER A 286 -3.43 -12.29 17.27
N MET A 287 -2.97 -13.04 18.26
CA MET A 287 -3.06 -14.49 18.27
C MET A 287 -4.20 -14.99 19.15
N HIS A 288 -4.42 -14.41 20.32
CA HIS A 288 -5.27 -14.98 21.37
C HIS A 288 -5.94 -13.94 22.27
N TRP A 289 -5.91 -12.66 21.90
CA TRP A 289 -6.64 -11.65 22.66
C TRP A 289 -8.11 -12.06 22.78
N ASN A 290 -8.63 -12.14 24.01
CA ASN A 290 -9.89 -12.82 24.24
C ASN A 290 -11.03 -11.82 24.46
N VAL A 291 -12.26 -12.33 24.34
CA VAL A 291 -13.49 -11.55 24.50
C VAL A 291 -13.65 -10.97 25.92
N THR A 292 -13.10 -11.61 26.95
CA THR A 292 -13.16 -11.06 28.32
C THR A 292 -12.32 -9.78 28.42
N ASP A 293 -11.13 -9.77 27.82
CA ASP A 293 -10.29 -8.58 27.77
C ASP A 293 -10.91 -7.48 26.90
N ARG A 294 -11.57 -7.85 25.78
CA ARG A 294 -12.38 -6.89 25.01
C ARG A 294 -13.47 -6.25 25.85
N GLU A 295 -14.28 -7.04 26.57
CA GLU A 295 -15.41 -6.55 27.35
C GLU A 295 -15.02 -5.80 28.63
N LYS A 296 -13.73 -5.80 28.97
CA LYS A 296 -13.22 -5.16 30.16
C LYS A 296 -13.21 -3.64 29.99
N VAL A 297 -13.83 -2.94 30.95
CA VAL A 297 -13.81 -1.48 31.06
C VAL A 297 -13.52 -1.09 32.51
N GLU A 298 -12.45 -0.33 32.73
CA GLU A 298 -11.99 0.08 34.06
C GLU A 298 -11.83 1.59 34.21
N CYS A 299 -12.30 2.08 35.36
CA CYS A 299 -12.21 3.46 35.84
C CYS A 299 -11.48 3.44 37.18
N ALA A 300 -10.42 4.23 37.30
CA ALA A 300 -9.52 4.24 38.46
C ALA A 300 -9.00 2.83 38.87
N GLY A 301 -8.81 1.93 37.91
CA GLY A 301 -8.34 0.56 38.13
C GLY A 301 -9.40 -0.44 38.62
N GLY A 302 -10.69 -0.07 38.64
CA GLY A 302 -11.81 -0.96 38.94
C GLY A 302 -12.93 -0.82 37.91
N GLY A 303 -14.03 -1.58 38.02
CA GLY A 303 -15.11 -1.51 37.03
C GLY A 303 -15.77 -0.13 36.92
N CYS A 304 -15.99 0.35 35.69
CA CYS A 304 -16.66 1.63 35.46
C CYS A 304 -18.15 1.59 35.84
N PRO A 305 -18.71 2.67 36.43
CA PRO A 305 -20.14 2.81 36.66
C PRO A 305 -20.96 2.82 35.36
N ALA A 306 -22.26 2.51 35.47
CA ALA A 306 -23.16 2.44 34.32
C ALA A 306 -23.43 3.82 33.68
N THR A 307 -23.34 4.90 34.45
CA THR A 307 -23.55 6.26 33.93
C THR A 307 -22.33 7.16 34.09
N GLN A 308 -22.16 8.09 33.14
CA GLN A 308 -21.08 9.07 33.17
C GLN A 308 -21.10 9.92 34.45
N ALA A 309 -22.30 10.28 34.93
CA ALA A 309 -22.50 11.09 36.12
C ALA A 309 -22.00 10.40 37.40
N GLU A 310 -22.20 9.08 37.51
CA GLU A 310 -21.71 8.28 38.63
C GLU A 310 -20.18 8.11 38.60
N CYS A 311 -19.61 8.05 37.40
CA CYS A 311 -18.16 7.94 37.24
C CYS A 311 -17.42 9.27 37.54
N GLY A 312 -18.07 10.41 37.32
CA GLY A 312 -17.50 11.72 37.63
C GLY A 312 -16.22 12.01 36.83
N THR A 313 -15.12 12.34 37.51
CA THR A 313 -13.83 12.67 36.87
C THR A 313 -12.79 11.56 37.00
N GLN A 314 -13.20 10.33 37.29
CA GLN A 314 -12.26 9.21 37.40
C GLN A 314 -11.52 8.99 36.06
N PRO A 315 -10.22 8.68 36.10
CA PRO A 315 -9.49 8.32 34.90
C PRO A 315 -10.01 6.98 34.37
N ILE A 316 -10.20 6.88 33.06
CA ILE A 316 -10.47 5.59 32.42
C ILE A 316 -9.11 4.92 32.25
N THR A 317 -8.93 3.76 32.86
CA THR A 317 -7.63 3.06 32.91
C THR A 317 -7.56 1.90 31.93
N PHE A 318 -8.71 1.37 31.50
CA PHE A 318 -8.77 0.32 30.50
C PHE A 318 -10.10 0.35 29.75
N HIS A 319 -10.06 0.16 28.43
CA HIS A 319 -11.26 -0.01 27.63
C HIS A 319 -10.97 -0.93 26.44
N GLY A 320 -11.33 -2.22 26.54
CA GLY A 320 -10.97 -3.20 25.52
C GLY A 320 -11.56 -2.90 24.15
N HIS A 321 -12.79 -2.36 24.07
CA HIS A 321 -13.39 -1.96 22.79
C HIS A 321 -12.60 -0.84 22.08
N GLU A 322 -11.81 -0.04 22.81
CA GLU A 322 -10.93 0.96 22.19
C GLU A 322 -9.83 0.32 21.34
N VAL A 323 -9.34 -0.86 21.73
CA VAL A 323 -8.37 -1.63 20.92
C VAL A 323 -8.96 -1.95 19.54
N VAL A 324 -10.24 -2.33 19.49
CA VAL A 324 -10.97 -2.61 18.25
C VAL A 324 -11.15 -1.34 17.43
N ALA A 325 -11.46 -0.21 18.06
CA ALA A 325 -11.60 1.08 17.39
C ALA A 325 -10.29 1.60 16.78
N GLU A 326 -9.19 1.45 17.52
CA GLU A 326 -7.84 1.77 17.06
C GLU A 326 -7.43 0.90 15.85
N VAL A 327 -7.72 -0.40 15.88
CA VAL A 327 -7.50 -1.30 14.72
C VAL A 327 -8.43 -0.97 13.56
N ARG A 328 -9.70 -0.61 13.81
CA ARG A 328 -10.64 -0.15 12.76
C ARG A 328 -10.15 1.13 12.10
N ALA A 329 -9.66 2.09 12.88
CA ALA A 329 -9.10 3.33 12.36
C ALA A 329 -7.82 3.05 11.55
N PHE A 330 -6.96 2.14 12.03
CA PHE A 330 -5.74 1.71 11.35
C PHE A 330 -6.06 1.13 9.98
N LEU A 331 -7.07 0.27 9.90
CA LEU A 331 -7.58 -0.33 8.66
C LEU A 331 -8.27 0.67 7.71
N GLN A 332 -8.34 1.97 8.02
CA GLN A 332 -8.71 2.98 7.01
C GLN A 332 -7.56 3.31 6.05
N TYR A 333 -6.34 2.83 6.33
CA TYR A 333 -5.13 3.01 5.51
C TYR A 333 -4.77 1.70 4.78
N PRO A 334 -3.87 1.70 3.78
CA PRO A 334 -3.45 0.49 3.04
C PRO A 334 -2.52 -0.41 3.87
N VAL A 335 -2.95 -0.80 5.07
CA VAL A 335 -2.26 -1.62 6.06
C VAL A 335 -2.98 -2.97 6.22
N HIS A 336 -2.49 -3.83 7.10
CA HIS A 336 -3.05 -5.16 7.31
C HIS A 336 -3.24 -5.52 8.78
N PHE A 337 -4.35 -6.19 9.09
CA PHE A 337 -4.62 -6.79 10.40
C PHE A 337 -4.74 -8.31 10.25
N PHE A 338 -3.99 -9.05 11.07
CA PHE A 338 -4.08 -10.49 11.15
C PHE A 338 -4.60 -10.92 12.52
N ALA A 339 -5.62 -11.77 12.58
CA ALA A 339 -6.05 -12.43 13.80
C ALA A 339 -6.08 -13.96 13.66
N GLU A 340 -5.74 -14.66 14.73
CA GLU A 340 -5.83 -16.12 14.81
C GLU A 340 -6.66 -16.53 16.04
N CYS A 341 -7.22 -17.74 16.04
CA CYS A 341 -7.90 -18.33 17.20
C CYS A 341 -8.91 -17.35 17.88
N GLN A 342 -8.91 -17.25 19.21
CA GLN A 342 -9.90 -16.42 19.94
C GLN A 342 -9.85 -14.93 19.58
N ALA A 343 -8.73 -14.42 19.06
CA ALA A 343 -8.65 -13.03 18.62
C ALA A 343 -9.64 -12.75 17.50
N VAL A 344 -9.95 -13.72 16.63
CA VAL A 344 -10.95 -13.55 15.57
C VAL A 344 -12.30 -13.16 16.16
N ASN A 345 -12.80 -13.90 17.17
CA ASN A 345 -14.06 -13.55 17.82
C ASN A 345 -13.96 -12.28 18.66
N ALA A 346 -12.82 -12.03 19.31
CA ALA A 346 -12.62 -10.82 20.09
C ALA A 346 -12.73 -9.56 19.22
N TYR A 347 -12.14 -9.54 18.03
CA TYR A 347 -12.31 -8.42 17.11
C TYR A 347 -13.64 -8.50 16.37
N GLU A 348 -13.90 -9.56 15.62
CA GLU A 348 -15.01 -9.61 14.64
C GLU A 348 -16.41 -9.52 15.28
N ASN A 349 -16.60 -10.09 16.46
CA ASN A 349 -17.90 -10.09 17.14
C ASN A 349 -18.10 -8.87 18.05
N THR A 350 -17.20 -7.88 18.00
CA THR A 350 -17.40 -6.67 18.81
C THR A 350 -18.59 -5.91 18.30
N VAL A 351 -19.51 -5.60 19.20
CA VAL A 351 -20.61 -4.68 18.97
C VAL A 351 -20.59 -3.65 20.09
N PRO A 352 -21.10 -2.44 19.84
CA PRO A 352 -21.35 -1.45 20.88
C PRO A 352 -21.99 -2.10 22.12
N ASN A 353 -21.36 -1.92 23.29
CA ASN A 353 -21.79 -2.48 24.55
C ASN A 353 -22.79 -1.55 25.25
N PRO A 354 -24.07 -1.96 25.41
CA PRO A 354 -25.10 -1.15 26.03
C PRO A 354 -24.91 -0.93 27.54
N ALA A 355 -23.96 -1.60 28.19
CA ALA A 355 -23.63 -1.39 29.59
C ALA A 355 -22.91 -0.04 29.85
N TRP A 356 -22.20 0.51 28.85
CA TRP A 356 -21.50 1.80 28.94
C TRP A 356 -21.73 2.67 27.69
N PRO A 357 -22.98 3.05 27.37
CA PRO A 357 -23.33 3.67 26.09
C PRO A 357 -22.72 5.07 25.88
N TRP A 358 -22.27 5.73 26.96
CA TRP A 358 -21.61 7.05 26.91
C TRP A 358 -20.14 6.95 26.51
N LEU A 359 -19.63 5.74 26.52
CA LEU A 359 -18.25 5.38 26.33
C LEU A 359 -18.10 4.60 25.01
N ASP A 360 -19.15 4.61 24.20
CA ASP A 360 -19.33 3.79 23.02
C ASP A 360 -19.62 4.65 21.78
N ASP A 361 -19.23 4.17 20.60
CA ASP A 361 -19.47 4.84 19.32
C ASP A 361 -19.33 3.86 18.14
N ALA A 362 -19.68 4.31 16.94
CA ALA A 362 -19.66 3.47 15.74
C ALA A 362 -18.25 2.97 15.35
N GLY A 363 -17.19 3.63 15.81
CA GLY A 363 -15.80 3.22 15.60
C GLY A 363 -15.45 1.91 16.32
N ARG A 364 -16.22 1.50 17.34
CA ARG A 364 -15.99 0.27 18.11
C ARG A 364 -16.62 -0.98 17.51
N ASP A 365 -17.36 -0.86 16.42
CA ASP A 365 -17.91 -2.02 15.72
C ASP A 365 -16.78 -2.91 15.20
N GLY A 366 -16.85 -4.22 15.45
CA GLY A 366 -15.78 -5.17 15.14
C GLY A 366 -15.98 -5.96 13.86
N HIS A 367 -17.18 -5.91 13.28
CA HIS A 367 -17.59 -6.74 12.15
C HIS A 367 -16.87 -6.37 10.85
N PHE A 368 -15.60 -6.75 10.67
CA PHE A 368 -14.79 -6.32 9.52
C PHE A 368 -15.16 -7.09 8.25
N LEU A 369 -15.41 -8.40 8.36
CA LEU A 369 -15.67 -9.30 7.21
C LEU A 369 -17.12 -9.78 7.15
N THR A 370 -17.84 -9.74 8.27
CA THR A 370 -19.20 -10.25 8.43
C THR A 370 -20.19 -9.12 8.67
N THR A 371 -21.47 -9.38 8.45
CA THR A 371 -22.55 -8.50 8.91
C THR A 371 -22.81 -8.73 10.39
N THR A 372 -23.30 -7.72 11.10
CA THR A 372 -23.92 -7.95 12.41
C THR A 372 -25.15 -8.84 12.24
N GLY A 373 -25.26 -9.90 13.03
CA GLY A 373 -26.42 -10.78 13.03
C GLY A 373 -27.71 -10.04 13.45
N THR A 374 -28.87 -10.52 13.02
CA THR A 374 -30.20 -10.05 13.46
C THR A 374 -30.84 -11.11 14.38
N PRO A 375 -30.78 -10.93 15.71
CA PRO A 375 -31.38 -11.84 16.69
C PRO A 375 -32.89 -12.04 16.50
N PRO A 376 -33.39 -13.29 16.42
CA PRO A 376 -34.81 -13.59 16.49
C PRO A 376 -35.42 -13.20 17.86
N ALA A 377 -36.75 -13.04 17.89
CA ALA A 377 -37.48 -12.87 19.16
C ALA A 377 -37.57 -14.17 19.95
N CYS A 378 -37.72 -14.06 21.27
CA CYS A 378 -37.94 -15.23 22.13
C CYS A 378 -39.32 -15.90 21.88
N PRO A 379 -39.47 -17.21 22.19
CA PRO A 379 -38.48 -18.13 22.75
C PRO A 379 -37.46 -18.63 21.71
N CYS A 380 -36.23 -18.87 22.15
CA CYS A 380 -35.17 -19.35 21.27
C CYS A 380 -35.37 -20.81 20.91
N THR A 381 -35.35 -21.12 19.62
CA THR A 381 -35.52 -22.49 19.12
C THR A 381 -34.20 -23.24 18.93
N ASP A 382 -33.09 -22.51 18.98
CA ASP A 382 -31.73 -23.06 18.89
C ASP A 382 -31.11 -23.10 20.29
N ALA A 383 -30.54 -24.25 20.66
CA ALA A 383 -29.96 -24.49 21.98
C ALA A 383 -28.63 -23.74 22.21
N GLN A 384 -27.96 -23.27 21.15
CA GLN A 384 -26.79 -22.41 21.27
C GLN A 384 -27.15 -20.97 21.68
N PHE A 385 -28.44 -20.65 21.77
CA PHE A 385 -28.95 -19.31 22.07
C PHE A 385 -29.77 -19.29 23.35
N GLN A 386 -29.73 -18.16 24.03
CA GLN A 386 -30.50 -17.87 25.24
C GLN A 386 -31.36 -16.62 25.03
N CYS A 387 -32.51 -16.59 25.72
CA CYS A 387 -33.40 -15.44 25.67
C CYS A 387 -32.91 -14.37 26.66
N VAL A 388 -32.49 -13.21 26.14
CA VAL A 388 -32.10 -12.03 26.94
C VAL A 388 -32.88 -10.84 26.40
N ASN A 389 -33.60 -10.12 27.27
CA ASN A 389 -34.38 -8.93 26.89
C ASN A 389 -35.30 -9.15 25.66
N ASN A 390 -35.97 -10.30 25.59
CA ASN A 390 -36.89 -10.69 24.51
C ASN A 390 -36.25 -10.93 23.13
N VAL A 391 -34.91 -11.04 23.06
CA VAL A 391 -34.16 -11.42 21.86
C VAL A 391 -33.26 -12.63 22.13
N CYS A 392 -32.99 -13.42 21.09
CA CYS A 392 -32.15 -14.60 21.15
C CYS A 392 -30.69 -14.28 20.85
N VAL A 393 -29.85 -14.30 21.88
CA VAL A 393 -28.42 -14.06 21.77
C VAL A 393 -27.64 -15.35 22.01
N PRO A 394 -26.42 -15.50 21.44
CA PRO A 394 -25.58 -16.65 21.73
C PRO A 394 -25.36 -16.85 23.24
N SER A 395 -25.37 -18.11 23.65
CA SER A 395 -25.17 -18.51 25.05
C SER A 395 -23.70 -18.44 25.46
N ASP A 396 -22.78 -18.66 24.52
CA ASP A 396 -21.35 -18.46 24.74
C ASP A 396 -21.02 -16.96 24.64
N LEU A 397 -20.36 -16.43 25.68
CA LEU A 397 -19.91 -15.04 25.72
C LEU A 397 -19.02 -14.69 24.51
N LYS A 398 -18.22 -15.64 24.04
CA LYS A 398 -17.32 -15.45 22.89
C LYS A 398 -18.06 -15.19 21.57
N GLU A 399 -19.29 -15.64 21.51
CA GLU A 399 -20.17 -15.52 20.34
C GLU A 399 -21.15 -14.35 20.48
N VAL A 400 -21.16 -13.63 21.61
CA VAL A 400 -22.02 -12.44 21.73
C VAL A 400 -21.60 -11.40 20.69
N GLY A 401 -22.60 -10.88 19.95
CA GLY A 401 -22.40 -10.05 18.76
C GLY A 401 -22.26 -10.84 17.46
N ALA A 402 -22.24 -12.18 17.50
CA ALA A 402 -21.77 -13.08 16.44
C ALA A 402 -21.87 -12.60 14.98
N GLY A 403 -20.70 -12.22 14.47
CA GLY A 403 -20.29 -12.33 13.08
C GLY A 403 -19.91 -13.79 12.77
N PHE A 404 -19.12 -14.38 13.66
CA PHE A 404 -18.74 -15.80 13.63
C PHE A 404 -19.21 -16.54 14.88
N MET A 405 -19.68 -17.77 14.64
CA MET A 405 -19.87 -18.81 15.66
C MET A 405 -18.66 -19.75 15.63
N ILE A 406 -18.25 -20.28 16.78
CA ILE A 406 -17.17 -21.24 16.92
C ILE A 406 -17.61 -22.58 16.31
N ALA A 407 -16.76 -23.14 15.45
CA ALA A 407 -17.02 -24.40 14.77
C ALA A 407 -15.97 -25.45 15.19
N PRO A 408 -16.30 -26.75 15.10
CA PRO A 408 -15.31 -27.80 15.34
C PRO A 408 -14.21 -27.78 14.27
N GLN A 409 -13.03 -28.29 14.62
CA GLN A 409 -11.92 -28.44 13.70
C GLN A 409 -12.32 -29.34 12.52
N PRO A 410 -12.29 -28.86 11.25
CA PRO A 410 -12.54 -29.72 10.11
C PRO A 410 -11.38 -30.71 9.93
N ALA A 411 -11.66 -31.90 9.41
CA ALA A 411 -10.61 -32.87 9.14
C ALA A 411 -9.70 -32.36 8.00
N SER A 412 -8.38 -32.34 8.23
CA SER A 412 -7.38 -31.87 7.24
C SER A 412 -7.52 -32.53 5.87
N ALA A 413 -7.90 -33.82 5.83
CA ALA A 413 -8.11 -34.57 4.59
C ALA A 413 -9.32 -34.11 3.76
N THR A 414 -10.21 -33.30 4.34
CA THR A 414 -11.45 -32.84 3.71
C THR A 414 -11.55 -31.32 3.58
N VAL A 415 -10.51 -30.60 3.99
CA VAL A 415 -10.43 -29.15 3.80
C VAL A 415 -10.39 -28.85 2.31
N LYS A 416 -11.28 -27.95 1.89
CA LYS A 416 -11.32 -27.40 0.54
C LYS A 416 -10.43 -26.18 0.45
N VAL A 417 -9.58 -26.17 -0.57
CA VAL A 417 -8.80 -24.99 -0.95
C VAL A 417 -9.60 -24.21 -1.99
N LEU A 418 -10.00 -23.00 -1.61
CA LEU A 418 -10.73 -22.07 -2.44
C LEU A 418 -9.79 -20.95 -2.86
N ARG A 419 -9.96 -20.41 -4.07
CA ARG A 419 -9.19 -19.26 -4.54
C ARG A 419 -7.65 -19.47 -4.52
N PRO A 420 -7.08 -20.57 -5.02
CA PRO A 420 -5.63 -20.78 -5.00
C PRO A 420 -4.85 -19.80 -5.90
N GLU A 421 -5.54 -18.96 -6.67
CA GLU A 421 -4.97 -17.88 -7.49
C GLU A 421 -4.72 -16.57 -6.74
N VAL A 422 -5.13 -16.44 -5.47
CA VAL A 422 -4.91 -15.21 -4.69
C VAL A 422 -3.62 -15.29 -3.85
N PRO A 423 -2.83 -14.21 -3.71
CA PRO A 423 -1.59 -14.21 -2.92
C PRO A 423 -1.73 -14.73 -1.48
N TYR A 424 -2.86 -14.45 -0.81
CA TYR A 424 -3.13 -14.95 0.54
C TYR A 424 -3.18 -16.47 0.66
N ASN A 425 -3.46 -17.19 -0.43
CA ASN A 425 -3.66 -18.64 -0.41
C ASN A 425 -2.56 -19.40 -1.15
N GLN A 426 -1.33 -18.85 -1.19
CA GLN A 426 -0.21 -19.48 -1.88
C GLN A 426 0.52 -20.50 -1.01
N PHE A 427 0.30 -21.78 -1.32
CA PHE A 427 1.11 -22.87 -0.79
C PHE A 427 1.25 -24.02 -1.79
N ASP A 428 2.19 -24.93 -1.48
CA ASP A 428 2.40 -26.18 -2.19
C ASP A 428 2.49 -27.30 -1.15
N GLY A 429 1.70 -28.35 -1.27
CA GLY A 429 1.55 -29.39 -0.25
C GLY A 429 0.16 -29.40 0.40
N MET A 430 -0.03 -30.34 1.33
CA MET A 430 -1.28 -30.49 2.09
C MET A 430 -1.37 -29.49 3.24
N PHE A 431 -2.49 -28.79 3.36
CA PHE A 431 -2.79 -27.97 4.54
C PHE A 431 -3.24 -28.86 5.72
N GLY A 432 -2.63 -28.65 6.89
CA GLY A 432 -2.97 -29.34 8.12
C GLY A 432 -3.73 -28.41 9.05
N THR A 433 -4.99 -28.73 9.35
CA THR A 433 -5.74 -28.02 10.39
C THR A 433 -5.11 -28.30 11.75
N THR A 434 -5.14 -27.29 12.61
CA THR A 434 -4.75 -27.40 14.01
C THR A 434 -5.96 -27.16 14.91
N GLY A 435 -5.88 -27.64 16.14
CA GLY A 435 -6.90 -27.37 17.15
C GLY A 435 -6.76 -25.96 17.73
N GLY A 436 -7.35 -25.77 18.90
CA GLY A 436 -7.42 -24.49 19.58
C GLY A 436 -8.79 -24.33 20.21
N SER A 437 -9.04 -23.23 20.89
CA SER A 437 -10.37 -22.90 21.39
C SER A 437 -11.32 -22.49 20.26
N GLU A 438 -10.78 -21.91 19.18
CA GLU A 438 -11.53 -21.48 17.98
C GLU A 438 -10.86 -22.08 16.74
N PRO A 439 -11.03 -23.40 16.48
CA PRO A 439 -10.32 -24.08 15.41
C PRO A 439 -10.87 -23.77 14.02
N ALA A 440 -12.13 -23.34 13.92
CA ALA A 440 -12.80 -22.92 12.69
C ALA A 440 -14.05 -22.08 13.03
N TYR A 441 -14.68 -21.51 12.00
CA TYR A 441 -15.81 -20.58 12.16
C TYR A 441 -17.02 -20.94 11.30
N ASN A 442 -18.21 -20.71 11.84
CA ASN A 442 -19.50 -20.84 11.15
C ASN A 442 -20.16 -19.47 11.04
N LEU A 443 -20.94 -19.27 9.96
CA LEU A 443 -21.92 -18.20 9.90
C LEU A 443 -23.27 -18.70 10.43
N SER A 444 -23.90 -17.93 11.31
CA SER A 444 -25.18 -18.32 11.90
C SER A 444 -26.33 -18.05 10.94
N SER A 445 -26.98 -19.11 10.47
CA SER A 445 -28.26 -18.98 9.75
C SER A 445 -29.39 -18.49 10.67
N TYR A 446 -29.30 -18.77 11.97
CA TYR A 446 -30.29 -18.34 12.96
C TYR A 446 -30.26 -16.82 13.20
N LEU A 447 -29.06 -16.22 13.13
CA LEU A 447 -28.87 -14.77 13.16
C LEU A 447 -28.89 -14.13 11.76
N ASN A 448 -29.05 -14.91 10.69
CA ASN A 448 -28.91 -14.45 9.31
C ASN A 448 -27.58 -13.72 9.02
N THR A 449 -26.49 -14.20 9.63
CA THR A 449 -25.16 -13.60 9.47
C THR A 449 -24.55 -14.00 8.12
N THR A 450 -23.93 -13.04 7.43
CA THR A 450 -23.31 -13.25 6.11
C THR A 450 -21.96 -12.55 6.00
N TYR A 451 -21.14 -12.97 5.03
CA TYR A 451 -19.95 -12.20 4.64
C TYR A 451 -20.35 -10.92 3.89
N LYS A 452 -19.73 -9.78 4.21
CA LYS A 452 -19.99 -8.48 3.56
C LYS A 452 -19.70 -8.49 2.04
N ASN A 453 -18.74 -9.30 1.59
CA ASN A 453 -18.36 -9.39 0.16
C ASN A 453 -18.74 -10.74 -0.49
N ASN A 454 -20.02 -11.14 -0.41
CA ASN A 454 -20.60 -12.29 -1.13
C ASN A 454 -19.80 -13.61 -1.03
N ARG A 455 -19.14 -13.86 0.11
CA ARG A 455 -18.33 -15.06 0.42
C ARG A 455 -17.03 -15.23 -0.39
N GLN A 456 -16.56 -14.19 -1.10
CA GLN A 456 -15.26 -14.29 -1.80
C GLN A 456 -14.05 -14.27 -0.86
N VAL A 457 -14.27 -14.03 0.44
CA VAL A 457 -13.21 -13.90 1.46
C VAL A 457 -12.74 -15.24 2.02
N THR A 458 -13.47 -16.34 1.82
CA THR A 458 -13.09 -17.65 2.37
C THR A 458 -12.12 -18.38 1.43
N LEU A 459 -10.95 -18.74 1.98
CA LEU A 459 -9.83 -19.33 1.25
C LEU A 459 -9.62 -20.80 1.61
N LEU A 460 -9.83 -21.18 2.89
CA LEU A 460 -9.86 -22.57 3.33
C LEU A 460 -11.13 -22.82 4.14
N THR A 461 -11.82 -23.92 3.85
CA THR A 461 -13.08 -24.27 4.53
C THR A 461 -13.30 -25.78 4.58
N GLY A 462 -14.14 -26.25 5.49
CA GLY A 462 -14.57 -27.65 5.50
C GLY A 462 -15.43 -28.04 4.29
N PRO A 463 -15.87 -29.30 4.23
CA PRO A 463 -16.51 -29.86 3.03
C PRO A 463 -17.85 -29.20 2.67
N ASN A 464 -18.52 -28.56 3.62
CA ASN A 464 -19.83 -27.92 3.43
C ASN A 464 -19.75 -26.41 3.14
N GLY A 465 -18.54 -25.84 3.06
CA GLY A 465 -18.33 -24.39 3.05
C GLY A 465 -18.96 -23.63 1.88
N PRO A 466 -18.68 -22.32 1.71
CA PRO A 466 -18.24 -21.35 2.72
C PRO A 466 -19.31 -21.03 3.78
N GLY A 467 -18.88 -20.54 4.93
CA GLY A 467 -19.70 -20.25 6.11
C GLY A 467 -19.93 -21.46 7.02
N ASN A 468 -19.21 -22.57 6.78
CA ASN A 468 -19.33 -23.80 7.54
C ASN A 468 -17.94 -24.40 7.75
N THR A 469 -17.44 -24.34 8.99
CA THR A 469 -16.07 -24.73 9.37
C THR A 469 -15.00 -24.04 8.51
N ASP A 470 -15.14 -22.72 8.34
CA ASP A 470 -14.17 -21.89 7.64
C ASP A 470 -12.91 -21.73 8.50
N VAL A 471 -11.73 -21.83 7.88
CA VAL A 471 -10.42 -21.86 8.56
C VAL A 471 -9.53 -20.69 8.15
N TRP A 472 -9.54 -20.29 6.89
CA TRP A 472 -8.72 -19.17 6.42
C TRP A 472 -9.62 -18.20 5.66
N MET A 473 -9.75 -16.98 6.16
CA MET A 473 -10.55 -15.93 5.56
C MET A 473 -9.71 -14.67 5.41
N SER A 474 -9.79 -14.00 4.26
CA SER A 474 -9.11 -12.72 4.07
C SER A 474 -9.95 -11.79 3.20
N GLY A 475 -9.90 -10.49 3.49
CA GLY A 475 -10.75 -9.47 2.88
C GLY A 475 -10.25 -8.06 3.11
N TYR A 476 -10.98 -7.07 2.59
CA TYR A 476 -10.79 -5.66 2.94
C TYR A 476 -11.83 -5.24 3.98
N ILE A 477 -11.50 -4.23 4.77
CA ILE A 477 -12.41 -3.68 5.78
C ILE A 477 -13.78 -3.38 5.17
N ASP A 478 -14.83 -3.83 5.85
CA ASP A 478 -16.23 -3.66 5.47
C ASP A 478 -16.60 -4.18 4.07
N GLY A 479 -15.78 -5.07 3.50
CA GLY A 479 -15.99 -5.56 2.14
C GLY A 479 -15.84 -4.46 1.08
N GLN A 480 -15.06 -3.39 1.35
CA GLN A 480 -14.82 -2.29 0.41
C GLN A 480 -14.27 -2.74 -0.95
N CYS A 481 -13.64 -3.92 -1.00
CA CYS A 481 -12.98 -4.45 -2.18
C CYS A 481 -13.02 -5.99 -2.28
N ASP A 482 -12.85 -6.47 -3.51
CA ASP A 482 -12.57 -7.87 -3.83
C ASP A 482 -11.08 -8.21 -3.65
N ILE A 483 -10.80 -9.42 -3.16
CA ILE A 483 -9.42 -9.92 -2.91
C ILE A 483 -8.73 -10.53 -4.13
N GLY A 484 -9.40 -10.54 -5.29
CA GLY A 484 -8.89 -11.14 -6.52
C GLY A 484 -9.73 -10.72 -7.72
N PRO A 485 -9.41 -11.21 -8.93
CA PRO A 485 -10.27 -11.00 -10.09
C PRO A 485 -11.67 -11.55 -9.81
N ILE A 486 -12.72 -10.85 -10.27
CA ILE A 486 -14.10 -11.31 -10.16
C ILE A 486 -14.23 -12.59 -10.98
N LEU A 487 -14.45 -13.73 -10.33
CA LEU A 487 -14.77 -14.98 -11.01
C LEU A 487 -16.26 -14.99 -11.38
N GLY A 488 -16.59 -14.69 -12.64
CA GLY A 488 -17.96 -14.71 -13.19
C GLY A 488 -18.39 -13.40 -13.85
N PRO A 489 -19.56 -13.35 -14.52
CA PRO A 489 -20.08 -12.12 -15.08
C PRO A 489 -20.35 -11.09 -13.96
N PRO A 490 -20.02 -9.81 -14.16
CA PRO A 490 -20.21 -8.77 -13.15
C PRO A 490 -21.69 -8.65 -12.77
N VAL A 491 -21.97 -8.57 -11.47
CA VAL A 491 -23.32 -8.35 -10.95
C VAL A 491 -23.73 -6.90 -11.24
N PRO A 492 -24.98 -6.59 -11.66
CA PRO A 492 -25.41 -5.21 -11.87
C PRO A 492 -25.16 -4.35 -10.61
N GLY A 493 -24.30 -3.33 -10.73
CA GLY A 493 -23.85 -2.49 -9.62
C GLY A 493 -22.40 -2.70 -9.19
N GLN A 494 -21.73 -3.77 -9.64
CA GLN A 494 -20.28 -3.92 -9.49
C GLN A 494 -19.55 -3.17 -10.63
N THR A 495 -18.78 -2.16 -10.27
CA THR A 495 -17.74 -1.65 -11.16
C THR A 495 -16.63 -2.70 -11.28
N ALA A 496 -16.07 -2.90 -12.49
CA ALA A 496 -14.80 -3.62 -12.66
C ALA A 496 -13.82 -3.19 -11.55
N LYS A 497 -13.16 -4.15 -10.87
CA LYS A 497 -12.20 -3.98 -9.73
C LYS A 497 -12.07 -2.51 -9.34
N ALA A 498 -12.72 -2.09 -8.24
CA ALA A 498 -12.61 -0.72 -7.72
C ALA A 498 -11.14 -0.27 -7.85
N THR A 499 -10.91 0.81 -8.59
CA THR A 499 -9.63 1.03 -9.30
C THR A 499 -8.45 1.30 -8.37
N THR A 500 -8.70 1.40 -7.05
CA THR A 500 -7.74 1.37 -5.95
C THR A 500 -8.51 1.10 -4.65
N CYS A 501 -8.15 0.05 -3.92
CA CYS A 501 -8.68 -0.16 -2.57
C CYS A 501 -8.06 0.85 -1.62
N GLN A 502 -8.90 1.57 -0.88
CA GLN A 502 -8.45 2.66 -0.01
C GLN A 502 -8.23 2.21 1.44
N GLY A 503 -9.00 1.21 1.88
CA GLY A 503 -8.90 0.58 3.19
C GLY A 503 -7.89 -0.56 3.26
N GLY A 504 -7.65 -1.00 4.49
CA GLY A 504 -6.73 -2.05 4.86
C GLY A 504 -7.35 -3.43 4.75
N LYS A 505 -6.47 -4.42 4.83
CA LYS A 505 -6.80 -5.83 4.68
C LYS A 505 -6.91 -6.52 6.02
N ILE A 506 -7.72 -7.56 6.08
CA ILE A 506 -7.97 -8.36 7.27
C ILE A 506 -7.77 -9.81 6.89
N SER A 507 -7.05 -10.55 7.73
CA SER A 507 -6.89 -11.99 7.59
C SER A 507 -7.16 -12.70 8.91
N TYR A 508 -8.00 -13.73 8.86
CA TYR A 508 -8.39 -14.55 9.99
C TYR A 508 -8.03 -16.01 9.76
N LEU A 509 -7.31 -16.58 10.73
CA LEU A 509 -6.90 -17.98 10.73
C LEU A 509 -7.53 -18.71 11.92
N GLY A 510 -8.25 -19.79 11.63
CA GLY A 510 -8.75 -20.72 12.62
C GLY A 510 -7.63 -21.61 13.16
N GLY A 511 -7.80 -22.06 14.39
CA GLY A 511 -6.80 -22.83 15.11
C GLY A 511 -5.68 -21.95 15.66
N HIS A 512 -4.67 -22.57 16.25
CA HIS A 512 -3.46 -21.88 16.71
C HIS A 512 -2.19 -22.73 16.61
N GLN A 513 -1.04 -22.06 16.66
CA GLN A 513 0.27 -22.69 16.87
C GLN A 513 0.63 -23.73 15.79
N TYR A 514 0.36 -23.38 14.53
CA TYR A 514 0.91 -24.08 13.37
C TYR A 514 2.43 -24.32 13.52
N GLY A 515 2.91 -25.47 13.07
CA GLY A 515 4.31 -25.85 13.22
C GLY A 515 5.25 -24.97 12.39
N THR A 516 6.49 -24.80 12.83
CA THR A 516 7.57 -24.18 12.03
C THR A 516 8.61 -25.19 11.55
N ASN A 517 8.28 -26.49 11.70
CA ASN A 517 9.19 -27.57 11.38
C ASN A 517 9.44 -27.64 9.88
N THR A 518 10.71 -27.83 9.54
CA THR A 518 11.20 -28.05 8.18
C THR A 518 11.84 -29.44 8.11
N PRO A 519 11.74 -30.19 7.00
CA PRO A 519 11.14 -29.78 5.72
C PRO A 519 9.61 -29.65 5.77
N LEU A 520 9.02 -28.67 5.08
CA LEU A 520 7.56 -28.53 4.95
C LEU A 520 6.92 -29.75 4.26
N ALA A 521 7.69 -30.48 3.45
CA ALA A 521 7.24 -31.71 2.82
C ALA A 521 6.96 -32.85 3.80
N SER A 522 7.47 -32.80 5.04
CA SER A 522 7.28 -33.86 6.04
C SER A 522 6.10 -33.62 6.98
N GLY A 523 5.38 -32.49 6.87
CA GLY A 523 4.24 -32.20 7.75
C GLY A 523 3.33 -31.09 7.22
N SER A 524 2.03 -31.27 7.37
CA SER A 524 1.00 -30.36 6.86
C SER A 524 0.78 -29.11 7.72
N GLN A 525 1.22 -29.14 8.98
CA GLN A 525 1.03 -28.04 9.94
C GLN A 525 1.82 -26.78 9.57
N SER A 526 3.00 -26.93 8.97
CA SER A 526 3.84 -25.78 8.60
C SER A 526 3.26 -24.91 7.48
N MET A 527 2.19 -25.37 6.83
CA MET A 527 1.46 -24.56 5.85
C MET A 527 0.69 -23.40 6.50
N GLY A 528 0.18 -23.53 7.72
CA GLY A 528 -0.47 -22.40 8.39
C GLY A 528 0.51 -21.28 8.73
N ALA A 529 1.73 -21.62 9.19
CA ALA A 529 2.80 -20.65 9.38
C ALA A 529 3.18 -19.95 8.06
N ARG A 530 3.13 -20.67 6.93
CA ARG A 530 3.32 -20.08 5.60
C ARG A 530 2.19 -19.12 5.23
N LEU A 531 0.92 -19.44 5.50
CA LEU A 531 -0.21 -18.54 5.24
C LEU A 531 -0.12 -17.26 6.07
N PHE A 532 0.30 -17.37 7.34
CA PHE A 532 0.64 -16.23 8.17
C PHE A 532 1.72 -15.34 7.51
N LEU A 533 2.80 -15.95 7.01
CA LEU A 533 3.88 -15.20 6.35
C LEU A 533 3.46 -14.60 5.00
N ASN A 534 2.60 -15.28 4.22
CA ASN A 534 2.00 -14.71 3.01
C ASN A 534 1.29 -13.39 3.33
N ALA A 535 0.56 -13.36 4.44
CA ALA A 535 -0.24 -12.21 4.83
C ALA A 535 0.62 -10.96 5.12
N LEU A 536 1.88 -11.13 5.52
CA LEU A 536 2.86 -10.03 5.70
C LEU A 536 3.16 -9.28 4.40
N PHE A 537 3.24 -10.00 3.28
CA PHE A 537 3.67 -9.44 1.99
C PHE A 537 2.51 -9.16 1.03
N GLU A 538 1.29 -9.43 1.47
CA GLU A 538 0.05 -8.99 0.81
C GLU A 538 -0.37 -7.58 1.26
N ALA A 539 0.07 -7.09 2.43
CA ALA A 539 -0.32 -5.76 2.87
C ALA A 539 0.04 -4.71 1.80
N ASP A 540 -0.91 -3.83 1.40
CA ASP A 540 -0.68 -2.95 0.26
C ASP A 540 0.48 -1.97 0.50
N CYS A 541 0.77 -1.63 1.75
CA CYS A 541 1.97 -0.90 2.18
C CYS A 541 3.32 -1.56 1.82
N VAL A 542 3.36 -2.84 1.41
CA VAL A 542 4.54 -3.53 0.86
C VAL A 542 4.64 -3.36 -0.66
N THR A 543 3.49 -3.15 -1.30
CA THR A 543 3.31 -3.23 -2.75
C THR A 543 3.19 -1.85 -3.37
N THR A 544 3.34 -1.77 -4.70
CA THR A 544 3.13 -0.52 -5.44
C THR A 544 1.71 0.04 -5.33
N GLU A 545 0.70 -0.77 -4.95
CA GLU A 545 -0.68 -0.31 -4.74
C GLU A 545 -0.81 0.63 -3.52
N GLY A 546 -0.05 0.37 -2.45
CA GLY A 546 -0.08 1.16 -1.21
C GLY A 546 1.17 2.02 -0.97
N GLN A 547 2.04 2.20 -1.98
CA GLN A 547 3.18 3.13 -1.89
C GLN A 547 2.76 4.59 -2.16
N PRO A 548 3.53 5.57 -1.66
CA PRO A 548 3.45 6.95 -2.14
C PRO A 548 3.91 7.04 -3.61
N SER A 549 3.35 8.00 -4.34
CA SER A 549 3.77 8.37 -5.70
C SER A 549 4.16 9.84 -5.68
N LEU A 550 5.46 10.07 -5.49
CA LEU A 550 6.01 11.40 -5.26
C LEU A 550 6.36 12.07 -6.57
N GLN A 551 5.83 13.28 -6.76
CA GLN A 551 6.13 14.19 -7.85
C GLN A 551 6.96 15.34 -7.30
N LEU A 552 8.01 15.71 -8.01
CA LEU A 552 8.90 16.82 -7.70
C LEU A 552 8.80 17.84 -8.83
N ASP A 553 8.80 19.11 -8.48
CA ASP A 553 8.82 20.22 -9.45
C ASP A 553 9.63 21.40 -8.92
N LEU A 554 10.09 22.28 -9.79
CA LEU A 554 10.87 23.46 -9.48
C LEU A 554 10.34 24.66 -10.24
N THR A 555 9.94 25.72 -9.54
CA THR A 555 9.34 26.91 -10.18
C THR A 555 9.92 28.22 -9.64
N PRO A 556 10.22 29.20 -10.50
CA PRO A 556 10.21 29.12 -11.96
C PRO A 556 11.43 28.32 -12.51
N ILE A 557 11.34 27.86 -13.76
CA ILE A 557 12.47 27.28 -14.52
C ILE A 557 13.11 28.27 -15.50
N VAL A 558 12.52 29.45 -15.66
CA VAL A 558 13.06 30.57 -16.45
C VAL A 558 13.32 31.72 -15.48
N VAL A 559 14.51 32.29 -15.54
CA VAL A 559 14.91 33.46 -14.77
C VAL A 559 15.28 34.57 -15.75
N ALA A 560 14.45 35.61 -15.77
CA ALA A 560 14.70 36.85 -16.49
C ALA A 560 15.76 37.69 -15.75
N ALA A 561 16.75 38.21 -16.48
CA ALA A 561 17.90 38.90 -15.89
C ALA A 561 18.26 40.19 -16.65
N GLN A 562 17.92 41.33 -16.07
CA GLN A 562 18.39 42.65 -16.53
C GLN A 562 19.89 42.85 -16.36
N THR A 563 20.44 42.32 -15.26
CA THR A 563 21.87 42.44 -14.94
C THR A 563 22.40 41.16 -14.31
N LEU A 564 23.71 40.95 -14.46
CA LEU A 564 24.40 39.82 -13.87
C LEU A 564 25.38 40.27 -12.77
N PRO A 565 25.51 39.52 -11.67
CA PRO A 565 24.77 38.30 -11.36
C PRO A 565 23.31 38.58 -10.95
N VAL A 566 22.39 37.69 -11.35
CA VAL A 566 20.97 37.76 -10.98
C VAL A 566 20.70 36.84 -9.79
N GLU A 567 19.82 37.27 -8.87
CA GLU A 567 19.31 36.44 -7.78
C GLU A 567 17.82 36.19 -8.00
N ALA A 568 17.40 34.92 -7.92
CA ALA A 568 16.01 34.52 -8.13
C ALA A 568 15.57 33.56 -7.03
N VAL A 569 14.32 33.66 -6.61
CA VAL A 569 13.71 32.71 -5.68
C VAL A 569 13.11 31.57 -6.49
N LEU A 570 13.67 30.38 -6.35
CA LEU A 570 13.10 29.15 -6.91
C LEU A 570 12.47 28.35 -5.78
N THR A 571 11.31 27.76 -6.05
CA THR A 571 10.55 26.95 -5.10
C THR A 571 10.59 25.50 -5.53
N ALA A 572 11.30 24.68 -4.76
CA ALA A 572 11.24 23.24 -4.87
C ALA A 572 9.91 22.75 -4.28
N THR A 573 9.04 22.20 -5.13
CA THR A 573 7.73 21.68 -4.72
C THR A 573 7.70 20.16 -4.79
N TYR A 574 6.83 19.59 -3.96
CA TYR A 574 6.60 18.16 -3.91
C TYR A 574 5.11 17.88 -3.73
N GLY A 575 4.66 16.76 -4.29
CA GLY A 575 3.30 16.27 -4.14
C GLY A 575 3.23 14.75 -4.13
N ASN A 576 2.31 14.20 -3.36
CA ASN A 576 1.98 12.79 -3.37
C ASN A 576 0.61 12.56 -4.01
N VAL A 577 0.57 11.73 -5.05
CA VAL A 577 -0.65 11.43 -5.81
C VAL A 577 -1.19 10.02 -5.59
N ALA A 578 -0.64 9.26 -4.64
CA ALA A 578 -1.10 7.91 -4.30
C ALA A 578 -1.53 7.78 -2.82
N ASN A 579 -2.18 6.66 -2.48
CA ASN A 579 -2.77 6.40 -1.16
C ASN A 579 -1.73 6.17 -0.05
N GLY A 580 -0.54 5.67 -0.40
CA GLY A 580 0.54 5.48 0.58
C GLY A 580 1.12 6.82 1.04
N ALA A 581 1.43 6.95 2.32
CA ALA A 581 2.14 8.11 2.84
C ALA A 581 3.67 7.94 2.74
N ALA A 582 4.39 9.04 2.62
CA ALA A 582 5.85 9.06 2.71
C ALA A 582 6.27 9.55 4.10
N LEU A 583 7.05 8.74 4.82
CA LEU A 583 7.45 9.02 6.20
C LEU A 583 8.89 9.54 6.27
N ASP A 584 9.23 10.25 7.34
CA ASP A 584 10.58 10.77 7.63
C ASP A 584 11.24 11.48 6.42
N VAL A 585 10.43 12.26 5.69
CA VAL A 585 10.80 12.88 4.42
C VAL A 585 11.85 13.96 4.60
N THR A 586 12.89 13.87 3.78
CA THR A 586 13.92 14.89 3.62
C THR A 586 14.00 15.28 2.15
N LEU A 587 13.89 16.58 1.86
CA LEU A 587 14.08 17.15 0.53
C LEU A 587 15.46 17.78 0.44
N LYS A 588 16.25 17.39 -0.55
CA LYS A 588 17.56 17.94 -0.83
C LYS A 588 17.55 18.57 -2.23
N GLU A 589 17.97 19.82 -2.33
CA GLU A 589 18.23 20.49 -3.59
C GLU A 589 19.74 20.63 -3.77
N THR A 590 20.25 20.12 -4.89
CA THR A 590 21.67 20.18 -5.27
C THR A 590 21.80 21.08 -6.50
N VAL A 591 22.64 22.11 -6.41
CA VAL A 591 22.85 23.05 -7.50
C VAL A 591 24.13 22.73 -8.27
N GLY A 592 24.05 22.85 -9.60
CA GLY A 592 25.18 22.64 -10.51
C GLY A 592 26.22 23.76 -10.46
N ALA A 593 27.28 23.60 -11.27
CA ALA A 593 28.34 24.60 -11.36
C ALA A 593 27.80 25.96 -11.86
N GLY A 594 28.30 27.06 -11.27
CA GLY A 594 27.91 28.41 -11.65
C GLY A 594 26.67 28.96 -10.94
N ILE A 595 26.08 28.18 -10.02
CA ILE A 595 24.97 28.57 -9.15
C ILE A 595 25.48 28.70 -7.72
N GLN A 596 25.06 29.74 -7.01
CA GLN A 596 25.27 29.89 -5.57
C GLN A 596 23.92 29.90 -4.85
N ILE A 597 23.77 29.09 -3.79
CA ILE A 597 22.61 29.18 -2.90
C ILE A 597 22.85 30.36 -1.94
N VAL A 598 22.05 31.41 -2.06
CA VAL A 598 22.16 32.64 -1.26
C VAL A 598 21.44 32.45 0.07
N SER A 599 20.20 31.95 0.01
CA SER A 599 19.39 31.72 1.21
C SER A 599 18.39 30.60 0.96
N ALA A 600 17.96 29.92 2.02
CA ALA A 600 16.89 28.94 1.94
C ALA A 600 16.15 28.88 3.28
N ALA A 601 14.89 29.31 3.29
CA ALA A 601 14.11 29.37 4.53
C ALA A 601 13.89 27.97 5.11
N GLY A 602 14.24 27.77 6.38
CA GLY A 602 14.10 26.49 7.08
C GLY A 602 15.00 25.35 6.55
N GLY A 603 15.92 25.65 5.63
CA GLY A 603 16.86 24.69 5.06
C GLY A 603 18.21 24.73 5.76
N THR A 604 18.90 23.59 5.80
CA THR A 604 20.30 23.51 6.22
C THR A 604 21.18 23.64 4.97
N LEU A 605 21.96 24.72 4.91
CA LEU A 605 22.83 25.05 3.77
C LEU A 605 24.18 24.35 3.87
N ALA A 606 24.65 23.82 2.74
CA ALA A 606 26.05 23.48 2.50
C ALA A 606 26.53 24.16 1.20
N ALA A 607 27.76 23.89 0.75
CA ALA A 607 28.41 24.67 -0.31
C ALA A 607 27.66 24.65 -1.66
N SER A 608 27.02 23.55 -2.03
CA SER A 608 26.30 23.38 -3.30
C SER A 608 24.97 22.63 -3.13
N GLU A 609 24.44 22.62 -1.92
CA GLU A 609 23.20 21.91 -1.60
C GLU A 609 22.48 22.54 -0.42
N VAL A 610 21.16 22.39 -0.40
CA VAL A 610 20.31 22.71 0.74
C VAL A 610 19.43 21.50 1.06
N THR A 611 19.22 21.25 2.36
CA THR A 611 18.38 20.14 2.83
C THR A 611 17.30 20.63 3.78
N TRP A 612 16.06 20.18 3.56
CA TRP A 612 14.90 20.44 4.43
C TRP A 612 14.35 19.13 5.01
N THR A 613 14.12 19.12 6.32
CA THR A 613 13.30 18.09 6.97
C THR A 613 11.83 18.44 6.78
N ILE A 614 11.08 17.58 6.11
CA ILE A 614 9.65 17.79 5.83
C ILE A 614 8.77 17.10 6.89
N GLY A 615 9.22 15.96 7.42
CA GLY A 615 8.42 15.15 8.35
C GLY A 615 7.69 14.05 7.61
N ALA A 616 6.39 14.19 7.36
CA ALA A 616 5.63 13.22 6.58
C ALA A 616 4.80 13.93 5.50
N ILE A 617 4.59 13.23 4.38
CA ILE A 617 3.70 13.66 3.30
C ILE A 617 2.53 12.68 3.26
N GLY A 618 1.31 13.20 3.44
CA GLY A 618 0.09 12.40 3.46
C GLY A 618 -0.18 11.70 2.12
N GLY A 619 -0.89 10.57 2.18
CA GLY A 619 -1.46 9.92 1.00
C GLY A 619 -2.77 10.56 0.56
N VAL A 620 -3.20 10.30 -0.67
CA VAL A 620 -4.48 10.76 -1.21
C VAL A 620 -5.48 9.59 -1.39
N PRO A 621 -6.75 9.75 -0.98
CA PRO A 621 -7.33 10.93 -0.33
C PRO A 621 -6.81 11.13 1.10
N LEU A 622 -6.66 12.41 1.49
CA LEU A 622 -6.30 12.77 2.86
C LEU A 622 -7.44 12.41 3.82
N ARG A 623 -7.08 11.85 4.97
CA ARG A 623 -8.00 11.58 6.08
C ARG A 623 -7.86 12.67 7.13
N ALA A 624 -8.88 12.81 7.98
CA ALA A 624 -8.82 13.77 9.07
C ALA A 624 -7.59 13.51 9.97
N GLY A 625 -6.80 14.56 10.17
CA GLY A 625 -5.54 14.52 10.92
C GLY A 625 -4.30 14.19 10.08
N ASP A 626 -4.43 13.83 8.80
CA ASP A 626 -3.28 13.51 7.96
C ASP A 626 -2.41 14.76 7.67
N PRO A 627 -1.09 14.61 7.53
CA PRO A 627 -0.20 15.67 7.03
C PRO A 627 -0.56 16.08 5.60
N ALA A 628 -0.15 17.27 5.18
CA ALA A 628 -0.38 17.73 3.82
C ALA A 628 0.25 16.77 2.78
N ALA A 629 -0.47 16.53 1.67
CA ALA A 629 0.02 15.73 0.56
C ALA A 629 0.96 16.51 -0.39
N THR A 630 1.03 17.83 -0.26
CA THR A 630 1.84 18.72 -1.12
C THR A 630 2.52 19.80 -0.29
N GLY A 631 3.63 20.35 -0.80
CA GLY A 631 4.30 21.50 -0.19
C GLY A 631 5.38 22.09 -1.07
N GLY A 632 5.92 23.23 -0.65
CA GLY A 632 7.00 23.95 -1.34
C GLY A 632 8.08 24.42 -0.37
N ARG A 633 9.32 24.52 -0.86
CA ARG A 633 10.47 25.04 -0.14
C ARG A 633 11.22 26.04 -1.02
N PRO A 634 11.16 27.35 -0.71
CA PRO A 634 11.85 28.37 -1.48
C PRO A 634 13.34 28.45 -1.11
N ALA A 635 14.17 28.62 -2.14
CA ALA A 635 15.58 28.95 -2.05
C ALA A 635 15.92 30.10 -2.99
N THR A 636 16.69 31.08 -2.51
CA THR A 636 17.26 32.13 -3.35
C THR A 636 18.55 31.62 -3.96
N LEU A 637 18.59 31.54 -5.29
CA LEU A 637 19.75 31.14 -6.06
C LEU A 637 20.34 32.35 -6.78
N ARG A 638 21.67 32.38 -6.91
CA ARG A 638 22.41 33.40 -7.63
C ARG A 638 23.12 32.80 -8.82
N PHE A 639 22.97 33.45 -9.98
CA PHE A 639 23.53 33.03 -11.25
C PHE A 639 24.53 34.06 -11.75
N GLY A 640 25.74 33.61 -12.09
CA GLY A 640 26.83 34.49 -12.53
C GLY A 640 26.82 34.84 -14.01
N ALA A 641 26.07 34.10 -14.84
CA ALA A 641 26.00 34.29 -16.29
C ALA A 641 24.61 33.91 -16.82
N LEU A 642 24.35 34.24 -18.09
CA LEU A 642 23.22 33.69 -18.85
C LEU A 642 23.51 32.24 -19.24
N GLY A 643 22.46 31.45 -19.42
CA GLY A 643 22.55 30.08 -19.92
C GLY A 643 21.75 29.06 -19.11
N ASP A 644 22.04 27.79 -19.38
CA ASP A 644 21.34 26.64 -18.81
C ASP A 644 22.08 26.11 -17.58
N TYR A 645 21.35 26.01 -16.47
CA TYR A 645 21.87 25.61 -15.17
C TYR A 645 21.12 24.37 -14.66
N GLN A 646 21.85 23.39 -14.13
CA GLN A 646 21.23 22.17 -13.61
C GLN A 646 20.94 22.29 -12.12
N VAL A 647 19.72 21.93 -11.73
CA VAL A 647 19.30 21.79 -10.32
C VAL A 647 18.68 20.41 -10.16
N THR A 648 19.12 19.65 -9.16
CA THR A 648 18.59 18.32 -8.87
C THR A 648 17.87 18.32 -7.54
N LEU A 649 16.64 17.82 -7.52
CA LEU A 649 15.88 17.55 -6.31
C LEU A 649 15.93 16.06 -5.99
N ASP A 650 16.35 15.74 -4.77
CA ASP A 650 16.31 14.40 -4.19
C ASP A 650 15.37 14.42 -2.98
N LEU A 651 14.30 13.63 -3.03
CA LEU A 651 13.38 13.44 -1.92
C LEU A 651 13.56 12.03 -1.37
N THR A 652 14.17 11.93 -0.19
CA THR A 652 14.37 10.67 0.54
C THR A 652 13.27 10.49 1.57
N TYR A 653 12.70 9.30 1.65
CA TYR A 653 11.57 8.97 2.53
C TYR A 653 11.60 7.50 2.95
N LYS A 654 10.77 7.15 3.93
CA LYS A 654 10.57 5.78 4.39
C LYS A 654 9.17 5.27 4.06
N VAL A 655 9.12 3.98 3.76
CA VAL A 655 7.90 3.17 3.79
C VAL A 655 8.24 1.87 4.52
N GLY A 656 7.50 1.58 5.58
CA GLY A 656 7.84 0.49 6.50
C GLY A 656 9.27 0.65 7.04
N THR A 657 10.14 -0.34 6.78
CA THR A 657 11.56 -0.32 7.17
C THR A 657 12.51 0.00 6.00
N SER A 658 11.98 0.28 4.81
CA SER A 658 12.74 0.65 3.62
C SER A 658 12.95 2.16 3.51
N THR A 659 14.15 2.56 3.11
CA THR A 659 14.47 3.95 2.71
C THR A 659 14.47 4.03 1.19
N LEU A 660 13.68 4.95 0.63
CA LEU A 660 13.49 5.16 -0.80
C LEU A 660 13.84 6.60 -1.17
N THR A 661 14.15 6.83 -2.45
CA THR A 661 14.45 8.17 -2.97
C THR A 661 13.72 8.39 -4.29
N ALA A 662 13.08 9.54 -4.44
CA ALA A 662 12.62 10.08 -5.70
C ALA A 662 13.57 11.21 -6.12
N THR A 663 14.07 11.17 -7.36
CA THR A 663 15.05 12.14 -7.87
C THR A 663 14.54 12.74 -9.17
N GLN A 664 14.62 14.06 -9.31
CA GLN A 664 14.31 14.77 -10.55
C GLN A 664 15.34 15.88 -10.79
N ALA A 665 15.84 15.95 -12.03
CA ALA A 665 16.72 17.03 -12.47
C ALA A 665 15.94 18.06 -13.31
N PHE A 666 16.26 19.33 -13.13
CA PHE A 666 15.66 20.48 -13.78
C PHE A 666 16.73 21.32 -14.46
N THR A 667 16.37 21.90 -15.60
CA THR A 667 17.20 22.90 -16.29
C THR A 667 16.59 24.27 -16.05
N VAL A 668 17.31 25.12 -15.31
CA VAL A 668 16.97 26.52 -15.09
C VAL A 668 17.63 27.34 -16.19
N MET A 669 16.83 28.06 -16.97
CA MET A 669 17.29 28.93 -18.05
C MET A 669 17.39 30.37 -17.55
N VAL A 670 18.60 30.92 -17.49
CA VAL A 670 18.81 32.32 -17.16
C VAL A 670 18.96 33.09 -18.47
N LYS A 671 18.01 33.99 -18.74
CA LYS A 671 17.90 34.73 -20.00
C LYS A 671 17.96 36.24 -19.77
N LEU A 672 18.38 36.97 -20.81
CA LEU A 672 18.36 38.43 -20.79
C LEU A 672 16.91 38.93 -20.83
N ASP A 673 16.66 40.00 -20.09
CA ASP A 673 15.41 40.75 -20.02
C ASP A 673 15.83 42.23 -19.95
N SER A 674 15.78 42.91 -21.08
CA SER A 674 16.46 44.19 -21.30
C SER A 674 15.71 45.38 -20.69
N ASP A 675 14.39 45.33 -20.60
CA ASP A 675 13.54 46.39 -20.06
C ASP A 675 13.00 46.14 -18.65
N GLY A 676 13.04 44.89 -18.19
CA GLY A 676 12.81 44.53 -16.80
C GLY A 676 11.38 44.18 -16.45
N ASP A 677 10.55 43.84 -17.42
CA ASP A 677 9.15 43.46 -17.22
C ASP A 677 8.98 42.01 -16.73
N SER A 678 10.07 41.24 -16.62
CA SER A 678 10.12 39.80 -16.26
C SER A 678 9.81 38.82 -17.40
N VAL A 679 9.70 39.30 -18.63
CA VAL A 679 9.64 38.49 -19.85
C VAL A 679 11.02 38.50 -20.53
N PRO A 680 11.60 37.34 -20.87
CA PRO A 680 12.89 37.33 -21.57
C PRO A 680 12.79 37.87 -23.00
N ASP A 681 13.84 38.58 -23.46
CA ASP A 681 13.95 39.22 -24.80
C ASP A 681 13.63 38.28 -25.98
N ASP A 682 13.86 36.96 -25.82
CA ASP A 682 13.62 35.99 -26.89
C ASP A 682 12.17 35.52 -27.00
N THR A 683 11.34 35.88 -26.02
CA THR A 683 9.90 35.60 -25.95
C THR A 683 9.06 36.87 -25.87
N ASP A 684 9.69 38.01 -25.62
CA ASP A 684 9.06 39.33 -25.55
C ASP A 684 8.84 39.94 -26.97
N PRO A 685 7.59 40.31 -27.33
CA PRO A 685 7.29 41.06 -28.54
C PRO A 685 7.99 42.44 -28.66
N ASP A 686 8.25 43.13 -27.55
CA ASP A 686 8.94 44.44 -27.52
C ASP A 686 10.01 44.50 -26.40
N PRO A 687 11.18 43.85 -26.59
CA PRO A 687 12.20 43.65 -25.55
C PRO A 687 12.81 44.89 -24.89
N ASP A 688 12.43 46.10 -25.33
CA ASP A 688 12.95 47.37 -24.85
C ASP A 688 11.84 48.27 -24.23
N ASP A 689 10.58 47.83 -24.19
CA ASP A 689 9.43 48.56 -23.62
C ASP A 689 8.72 47.77 -22.50
N PRO A 690 8.95 48.14 -21.22
CA PRO A 690 8.50 47.33 -20.09
C PRO A 690 6.97 47.33 -19.89
N PHE A 691 6.22 48.04 -20.75
CA PHE A 691 4.77 48.11 -20.74
C PHE A 691 4.10 47.30 -21.86
N VAL A 692 4.88 46.58 -22.67
CA VAL A 692 4.38 45.84 -23.84
C VAL A 692 5.06 44.48 -23.95
N CYS A 693 4.37 43.43 -23.53
CA CYS A 693 4.94 42.07 -23.55
C CYS A 693 3.97 40.99 -24.06
N GLY A 694 2.79 41.40 -24.54
CA GLY A 694 1.79 40.51 -25.14
C GLY A 694 0.54 40.33 -24.28
N ASP A 695 -0.35 39.44 -24.72
CA ASP A 695 -1.68 39.19 -24.14
C ASP A 695 -1.88 37.67 -24.01
N SER A 696 -1.32 37.08 -22.96
CA SER A 696 -1.22 35.62 -22.80
C SER A 696 -2.53 34.98 -22.39
N ASP A 697 -3.39 35.72 -21.68
CA ASP A 697 -4.70 35.24 -21.23
C ASP A 697 -5.86 35.60 -22.20
N ALA A 698 -5.53 36.40 -23.23
CA ALA A 698 -6.39 36.80 -24.33
C ALA A 698 -7.61 37.64 -23.92
N ASP A 699 -7.48 38.41 -22.83
CA ASP A 699 -8.52 39.32 -22.37
C ASP A 699 -8.52 40.67 -23.13
N GLY A 700 -7.43 40.96 -23.85
CA GLY A 700 -7.26 42.12 -24.72
C GLY A 700 -6.49 43.29 -24.10
N CYS A 701 -6.04 43.16 -22.85
CA CYS A 701 -5.01 44.01 -22.26
C CYS A 701 -3.61 43.42 -22.53
N ASP A 702 -2.57 44.23 -22.32
CA ASP A 702 -1.19 43.73 -22.39
C ASP A 702 -0.77 43.32 -20.98
N ASP A 703 -0.27 42.09 -20.83
CA ASP A 703 0.12 41.45 -19.57
C ASP A 703 1.13 42.30 -18.78
N CYS A 704 1.87 43.21 -19.44
CA CYS A 704 2.88 44.07 -18.81
C CYS A 704 2.43 45.53 -18.66
N SER A 705 1.15 45.85 -18.81
CA SER A 705 0.65 47.23 -18.68
C SER A 705 1.01 47.91 -17.34
N SER A 706 1.29 47.13 -16.28
CA SER A 706 1.73 47.59 -14.97
C SER A 706 3.26 47.84 -14.86
N GLY A 707 4.03 47.53 -15.90
CA GLY A 707 5.50 47.51 -15.91
C GLY A 707 6.10 46.14 -15.55
N HIS A 708 5.27 45.12 -15.36
CA HIS A 708 5.64 43.76 -14.97
C HIS A 708 4.65 42.74 -15.55
N PHE A 709 5.13 41.55 -15.88
CA PHE A 709 4.31 40.45 -16.39
C PHE A 709 3.29 39.95 -15.37
N GLU A 710 2.05 40.42 -15.50
CA GLU A 710 0.93 40.12 -14.62
C GLU A 710 -0.34 39.77 -15.43
N PRO A 711 -0.41 38.60 -16.10
CA PRO A 711 -1.47 38.27 -17.06
C PRO A 711 -2.90 38.28 -16.53
N ALA A 712 -3.09 38.25 -15.21
CA ALA A 712 -4.42 38.25 -14.59
C ALA A 712 -4.75 39.58 -13.89
N ALA A 713 -3.81 40.53 -13.83
CA ALA A 713 -3.90 41.75 -13.05
C ALA A 713 -3.35 42.98 -13.79
N ASP A 714 -3.45 42.98 -15.10
CA ASP A 714 -2.94 43.98 -16.04
C ASP A 714 -3.91 45.16 -16.29
N GLY A 715 -4.81 45.42 -15.33
CA GLY A 715 -5.72 46.56 -15.39
C GLY A 715 -7.01 46.35 -16.16
N CYS A 716 -7.29 45.13 -16.66
CA CYS A 716 -8.55 44.79 -17.32
C CYS A 716 -9.76 44.55 -16.36
N GLU A 717 -9.63 44.83 -15.05
CA GLU A 717 -10.72 44.64 -14.07
C GLU A 717 -11.84 45.71 -14.15
N GLY A 718 -12.95 45.38 -14.83
CA GLY A 718 -14.23 46.08 -14.72
C GLY A 718 -15.39 45.14 -14.30
N PRO A 719 -16.28 45.51 -13.35
CA PRO A 719 -17.32 44.60 -12.88
C PRO A 719 -18.59 44.70 -13.72
N ASN A 720 -18.84 43.79 -14.67
CA ASN A 720 -20.09 43.00 -14.79
C ASN A 720 -20.20 42.21 -16.11
N PRO A 721 -20.93 41.07 -16.10
CA PRO A 721 -21.19 40.23 -17.26
C PRO A 721 -22.40 40.73 -18.06
N GLY A 722 -22.26 40.76 -19.38
CA GLY A 722 -23.39 40.84 -20.30
C GLY A 722 -23.77 42.24 -20.75
N THR A 723 -23.05 42.77 -21.73
CA THR A 723 -23.61 43.31 -23.00
C THR A 723 -22.42 43.55 -23.90
N GLY A 724 -22.48 43.06 -25.14
CA GLY A 724 -21.38 43.18 -26.09
C GLY A 724 -21.05 44.64 -26.40
N ASP A 725 -19.88 45.08 -25.95
CA ASP A 725 -18.99 45.95 -26.70
C ASP A 725 -17.56 45.75 -26.17
N LYS A 726 -16.66 45.24 -27.02
CA LYS A 726 -15.23 45.08 -26.71
C LYS A 726 -14.50 46.39 -27.04
N SER A 727 -14.82 47.47 -26.32
CA SER A 727 -14.29 48.81 -26.62
C SER A 727 -13.74 49.55 -25.40
N GLY A 728 -13.57 48.86 -24.26
CA GLY A 728 -13.24 49.48 -22.98
C GLY A 728 -11.76 49.51 -22.56
N CYS A 729 -10.91 48.64 -23.10
CA CYS A 729 -9.50 48.57 -22.68
C CYS A 729 -8.62 49.04 -23.84
N CYS A 730 -7.85 50.11 -23.59
CA CYS A 730 -6.92 50.80 -24.51
C CYS A 730 -7.56 51.62 -25.66
N SER A 731 -7.90 52.89 -25.38
CA SER A 731 -8.15 53.90 -26.42
C SER A 731 -6.83 54.47 -26.96
N ALA A 732 -6.52 54.19 -28.23
CA ALA A 732 -5.51 54.94 -28.99
C ALA A 732 -6.21 55.91 -29.95
N ASP A 733 -6.25 57.19 -29.59
CA ASP A 733 -6.63 58.28 -30.47
C ASP A 733 -5.46 58.64 -31.41
N GLY A 734 -5.67 58.49 -32.72
CA GLY A 734 -4.70 58.88 -33.74
C GLY A 734 -5.15 58.59 -35.18
N GLY A 735 -6.18 59.29 -35.66
CA GLY A 735 -6.58 59.27 -37.08
C GLY A 735 -5.59 60.00 -38.02
N PRO A 736 -5.85 60.13 -39.35
CA PRO A 736 -7.19 60.22 -39.94
C PRO A 736 -7.42 59.54 -41.32
N GLY A 737 -8.71 59.39 -41.69
CA GLY A 737 -9.19 59.61 -43.06
C GLY A 737 -9.67 58.39 -43.84
N GLY A 738 -10.99 58.19 -43.91
CA GLY A 738 -11.63 57.38 -44.96
C GLY A 738 -11.44 57.99 -46.37
N PRO A 739 -12.03 57.42 -47.45
CA PRO A 739 -13.38 56.84 -47.46
C PRO A 739 -13.53 55.54 -48.28
N LEU A 740 -14.63 54.80 -48.10
CA LEU A 740 -15.25 54.07 -49.22
C LEU A 740 -16.75 53.80 -49.02
N LEU A 741 -17.46 54.16 -50.09
CA LEU A 741 -18.89 54.07 -50.37
C LEU A 741 -19.40 52.62 -50.55
N LEU A 742 -20.72 52.44 -50.30
CA LEU A 742 -21.74 51.61 -51.00
C LEU A 742 -21.40 50.15 -51.37
N THR A 743 -22.21 49.10 -51.18
CA THR A 743 -23.65 48.86 -51.40
C THR A 743 -23.91 47.39 -50.98
N ALA A 744 -24.88 47.07 -50.12
CA ALA A 744 -26.26 46.60 -50.38
C ALA A 744 -26.47 45.14 -50.87
N LEU A 745 -27.38 44.44 -50.14
CA LEU A 745 -28.33 43.36 -50.55
C LEU A 745 -27.75 41.95 -50.85
N ALA A 746 -28.38 40.80 -50.53
CA ALA A 746 -29.69 40.44 -50.00
C ALA A 746 -29.74 38.96 -49.52
N PHE A 747 -30.65 38.70 -48.56
CA PHE A 747 -31.49 37.50 -48.28
C PHE A 747 -31.09 36.06 -48.67
N GLY A 748 -31.33 35.14 -47.72
CA GLY A 748 -31.64 33.73 -48.02
C GLY A 748 -31.73 32.77 -46.82
N PHE A 749 -32.85 32.79 -46.09
CA PHE A 749 -33.24 31.75 -45.12
C PHE A 749 -33.54 30.42 -45.81
N VAL A 750 -33.05 29.28 -45.30
CA VAL A 750 -33.81 28.01 -45.22
C VAL A 750 -33.35 27.19 -44.01
N ALA A 751 -34.26 26.98 -43.07
CA ALA A 751 -34.21 25.90 -42.08
C ALA A 751 -35.00 24.68 -42.60
N ARG A 752 -34.56 23.45 -42.29
CA ARG A 752 -35.47 22.29 -42.27
C ARG A 752 -35.10 21.26 -41.19
N ARG A 753 -36.13 20.92 -40.41
CA ARG A 753 -36.21 20.01 -39.25
C ARG A 753 -36.24 18.52 -39.64
N ARG A 754 -35.71 17.70 -38.71
CA ARG A 754 -36.18 16.41 -38.13
C ARG A 754 -36.64 15.27 -39.06
N ARG A 755 -36.22 14.04 -38.72
CA ARG A 755 -37.11 12.94 -38.25
C ARG A 755 -36.35 11.76 -37.63
N ARG A 756 -36.89 11.25 -36.50
CA ARG A 756 -36.71 9.90 -35.94
C ARG A 756 -37.71 8.92 -36.60
N ALA A 757 -37.36 7.64 -36.69
CA ALA A 757 -38.17 6.41 -36.45
C ALA A 757 -37.33 5.20 -36.93
N ALA A 758 -36.84 4.30 -36.06
CA ALA A 758 -37.51 3.15 -35.44
C ALA A 758 -37.55 1.89 -36.34
N ALA A 759 -36.77 0.87 -35.93
CA ALA A 759 -37.09 -0.56 -35.90
C ALA A 759 -36.24 -1.19 -34.80
#